data_AF-A0A015L855-F1
#
_entry.id   AF-A0A015L855-F1
#
_cell.length_a   1.000
_cell.length_b   1.000
_cell.length_c   1.000
_cell.angle_alpha   90.00
_cell.angle_beta   90.00
_cell.angle_gamma   90.00
#
_symmetry.space_group_name_H-M   'P 1'
#
loop_
_entity.id
_entity.type
_entity.pdbx_description
1 polymer ?
#
loop_
_entity_poly.entity_id
_entity_poly.type
_entity_poly.pdbx_seq_one_letter_code
_entity_poly.pdbx_strand_id
1 'polypeptide(L)'
;MRRIEIFFDTAQQMAQNFKSHSTIKSFKILNTDENFIIAINEPKGLLAIYNTKEVKLDIFSFYDNRSRLYARNANIQLLQWYNNIIPNIKYFLFIKDTEELCFVENSGRARIFNLMNLQFRPAFCNFPRNLVNVLSSTDGSCIMAFAKEKPDEFNSIISTDNIEQRDYNNDIKEINRVYVYFSKNFVSAGKVIDLPLNFKSLEFLQISCINNRQTHLISLDLQNGRLNSLLVKITLEQAQFRFQKCMQKKSLASQRTKLNDLVNVYKLMFEKYPIDSCIDPKQNRPLSLKIVLDIEDNNIEDYGEKFNEYITGMFDNLKYYTNKPTSMLKKFSASVITFKELDVEDTNFQKKFSSEYQLGEWIIQLCCLIPIQIAITRNNLFQPLKDGLSSNENYLIELKDGHHLDIISKNISFGWYEGIFKHFGSKKVKVVSSMGEQSCGKSFMLNHLVGTTFDGSAMHCTEGVWMSLVNTQEYIYVALDFEGLKSLERTPQEDMFLALFNTVVSNLILLKDISTMFQKFQDGAKLFESDPKIFQARLCVIIKDVPKVDRDDIIRVFQSKFDRLVSEEGEDNFITKMYGSGLDIIPWPVFGDIAWFKKLSFVNKKLEKQKVKYENAITFLQDIKVIMAKLKICDWDSLDESLIQIRIATLKKLLPTAISYGLERKDSVTKLLLDHDTGKPIEDPKTDLSDILNNFDSTELLPDANIHLYDEYVSFVQLSEDLREYFDEIVQSQEETSDEIKWYENFGKFLNYIIERRISRVRKWYAQNTAKLPQDNSNVINGKYEMEQKLDKLALLWTLCGLTCQQCHLKCIKNFNHEDDHDCLTNHKCNFPCQFVEAHNKKLIPKCIHKAGHEGKHICKKIKHLCNEPCDLIGKRNCQEVCSKEIGHPDGKHLCQSTRHYCGVSCSLSTHTVKGDYRCPNKCIKSYEKPHSSHRCENGTCPIQCSILNCQRKCQSNDHFHSYSGFLYVDHFCGNEHHCHELCEDDGICKVVIEPKKQLQEPFTKYIQLSERLRCSKKIPPNESKHIGKHTHNENGFHFCEAQCQFCGYFCTLPYGHEQLHNTRHGFDSNMMQIKFSEDDEDNISEYTRVDGQRKFTLCNMHCKNLGRHRHIDYCQDEVICKSENQRHDIKHIDEQIQPNPDRPKDFISHKLFWERTGFKDPYPEQQDFAEFDNDRHTITCLNLK
;
A
#
# COMPACT_ATOMS: atom_id res chain seq x y z
N MET A 1 -29.33 36.88 -16.46
CA MET A 1 -28.35 36.60 -15.38
C MET A 1 -27.00 36.33 -16.01
N ARG A 2 -25.97 37.10 -15.64
CA ARG A 2 -24.59 36.73 -15.99
C ARG A 2 -24.18 35.54 -15.13
N ARG A 3 -23.38 34.66 -15.71
CA ARG A 3 -22.84 33.48 -15.04
C ARG A 3 -21.35 33.66 -14.93
N ILE A 4 -20.81 33.45 -13.74
CA ILE A 4 -19.37 33.33 -13.54
C ILE A 4 -19.04 31.85 -13.68
N GLU A 5 -18.23 31.54 -14.67
CA GLU A 5 -17.69 30.21 -14.87
C GLU A 5 -16.26 30.19 -14.33
N ILE A 6 -16.04 29.40 -13.29
CA ILE A 6 -14.73 29.19 -12.69
C ILE A 6 -14.10 27.99 -13.38
N PHE A 7 -12.87 28.13 -13.85
CA PHE A 7 -12.05 27.04 -14.37
C PHE A 7 -10.85 26.83 -13.46
N PHE A 8 -10.47 25.58 -13.21
CA PHE A 8 -9.35 25.24 -12.33
C PHE A 8 -8.58 24.07 -12.92
N ASP A 9 -7.37 24.33 -13.40
CA ASP A 9 -6.44 23.35 -13.97
C ASP A 9 -5.02 23.95 -14.12
N THR A 10 -4.06 23.20 -14.65
CA THR A 10 -2.76 23.73 -15.05
C THR A 10 -2.90 24.69 -16.25
N ALA A 11 -2.06 25.73 -16.32
CA ALA A 11 -2.12 26.72 -17.39
C ALA A 11 -1.97 26.09 -18.79
N GLN A 12 -1.17 25.03 -18.91
CA GLN A 12 -0.95 24.31 -20.16
C GLN A 12 -2.20 23.52 -20.60
N GLN A 13 -2.86 22.81 -19.67
CA GLN A 13 -4.10 22.08 -19.96
C GLN A 13 -5.26 23.03 -20.23
N MET A 14 -5.41 24.11 -19.46
CA MET A 14 -6.40 25.14 -19.77
C MET A 14 -6.17 25.71 -21.18
N ALA A 15 -4.93 26.10 -21.53
CA ALA A 15 -4.62 26.64 -22.85
C ALA A 15 -4.88 25.63 -24.00
N GLN A 16 -4.60 24.35 -23.78
CA GLN A 16 -4.92 23.29 -24.75
C GLN A 16 -6.44 23.12 -24.91
N ASN A 17 -7.17 23.05 -23.79
CA ASN A 17 -8.62 22.86 -23.76
C ASN A 17 -9.38 24.05 -24.37
N PHE A 18 -8.90 25.28 -24.17
CA PHE A 18 -9.44 26.50 -24.81
C PHE A 18 -9.14 26.54 -26.32
N LYS A 19 -8.02 25.98 -26.79
CA LYS A 19 -7.68 25.93 -28.21
C LYS A 19 -8.45 24.83 -28.97
N SER A 20 -8.67 23.68 -28.35
CA SER A 20 -9.28 22.50 -28.99
C SER A 20 -10.80 22.60 -29.23
N HIS A 21 -11.48 23.66 -28.76
CA HIS A 21 -12.95 23.82 -28.81
C HIS A 21 -13.76 22.62 -28.22
N SER A 22 -13.11 21.73 -27.49
CA SER A 22 -13.77 20.70 -26.67
C SER A 22 -14.62 21.37 -25.59
N THR A 23 -15.79 20.83 -25.27
CA THR A 23 -16.70 21.39 -24.25
C THR A 23 -16.01 21.46 -22.89
N ILE A 24 -15.45 22.62 -22.55
CA ILE A 24 -14.79 22.84 -21.26
C ILE A 24 -15.89 22.93 -20.21
N LYS A 25 -16.00 21.89 -19.39
CA LYS A 25 -16.88 21.95 -18.22
C LYS A 25 -16.24 22.89 -17.21
N SER A 26 -16.94 23.98 -16.89
CA SER A 26 -16.55 24.87 -15.80
C SER A 26 -16.56 24.09 -14.47
N PHE A 27 -15.53 24.33 -13.67
CA PHE A 27 -15.35 23.73 -12.34
C PHE A 27 -16.52 24.11 -11.40
N LYS A 28 -17.01 25.35 -11.53
CA LYS A 28 -18.25 25.80 -10.86
C LYS A 28 -18.89 26.94 -11.66
N ILE A 29 -20.22 26.95 -11.70
CA ILE A 29 -21.01 28.07 -12.23
C ILE A 29 -21.68 28.77 -11.05
N LEU A 30 -21.48 30.07 -10.94
CA LEU A 30 -22.18 30.93 -9.99
C LEU A 30 -23.10 31.88 -10.76
N ASN A 31 -24.37 31.92 -10.38
CA ASN A 31 -25.33 32.89 -10.92
C ASN A 31 -25.17 34.21 -10.17
N THR A 32 -24.86 35.29 -10.87
CA THR A 32 -24.65 36.60 -10.24
C THR A 32 -25.39 37.71 -10.98
N ASP A 33 -25.68 38.79 -10.25
CA ASP A 33 -26.18 40.02 -10.84
C ASP A 33 -25.08 40.78 -11.60
N GLU A 34 -25.44 41.85 -12.31
CA GLU A 34 -24.49 42.60 -13.16
C GLU A 34 -23.48 43.47 -12.38
N ASN A 35 -23.53 43.50 -11.04
CA ASN A 35 -22.79 44.46 -10.20
C ASN A 35 -22.08 43.79 -9.01
N PHE A 36 -20.91 43.18 -9.26
CA PHE A 36 -20.08 42.54 -8.23
C PHE A 36 -18.58 42.85 -8.44
N ILE A 37 -17.79 42.73 -7.37
CA ILE A 37 -16.32 42.80 -7.38
C ILE A 37 -15.77 41.53 -6.71
N ILE A 38 -14.62 41.04 -7.19
CA ILE A 38 -14.02 39.79 -6.72
C ILE A 38 -12.65 40.05 -6.09
N ALA A 39 -12.32 39.32 -5.03
CA ALA A 39 -10.98 39.25 -4.45
C ALA A 39 -10.54 37.79 -4.28
N ILE A 40 -9.24 37.52 -4.43
CA ILE A 40 -8.66 36.15 -4.33
C ILE A 40 -7.49 36.14 -3.34
N ASN A 41 -7.48 35.17 -2.43
CA ASN A 41 -6.38 34.87 -1.53
C ASN A 41 -5.77 33.51 -1.88
N GLU A 42 -4.75 33.51 -2.73
CA GLU A 42 -4.14 32.29 -3.25
C GLU A 42 -3.44 31.46 -2.15
N PRO A 43 -2.67 32.05 -1.20
CA PRO A 43 -2.06 31.29 -0.10
C PRO A 43 -3.06 30.49 0.73
N LYS A 44 -4.22 31.09 1.04
CA LYS A 44 -5.28 30.46 1.86
C LYS A 44 -6.39 29.78 1.06
N GLY A 45 -6.32 29.79 -0.28
CA GLY A 45 -7.37 29.26 -1.14
C GLY A 45 -8.75 29.87 -0.85
N LEU A 46 -8.85 31.19 -0.74
CA LEU A 46 -10.14 31.90 -0.53
C LEU A 46 -10.52 32.75 -1.74
N LEU A 47 -11.82 32.76 -2.05
CA LEU A 47 -12.44 33.60 -3.06
C LEU A 47 -13.56 34.41 -2.41
N ALA A 48 -13.55 35.73 -2.57
CA ALA A 48 -14.59 36.62 -2.07
C ALA A 48 -15.32 37.28 -3.24
N ILE A 49 -16.65 37.31 -3.16
CA ILE A 49 -17.53 38.00 -4.10
C ILE A 49 -18.34 39.02 -3.33
N TYR A 50 -18.23 40.29 -3.70
CA TYR A 50 -18.96 41.38 -3.07
C TYR A 50 -19.97 41.97 -4.07
N ASN A 51 -21.26 41.92 -3.72
CA ASN A 51 -22.34 42.53 -4.48
C ASN A 51 -22.43 44.03 -4.13
N THR A 52 -22.19 44.90 -5.11
CA THR A 52 -22.11 46.35 -4.87
C THR A 52 -23.48 47.03 -4.76
N LYS A 53 -24.57 46.36 -5.19
CA LYS A 53 -25.95 46.86 -5.04
C LYS A 53 -26.56 46.44 -3.72
N GLU A 54 -26.43 45.16 -3.37
CA GLU A 54 -27.03 44.61 -2.15
C GLU A 54 -26.14 44.77 -0.92
N VAL A 55 -24.87 45.16 -1.12
CA VAL A 55 -23.84 45.31 -0.09
C VAL A 55 -23.63 44.00 0.69
N LYS A 56 -23.72 42.88 -0.03
CA LYS A 56 -23.53 41.53 0.50
C LYS A 56 -22.18 40.95 0.09
N LEU A 57 -21.55 40.24 1.01
CA LEU A 57 -20.27 39.56 0.83
C LEU A 57 -20.45 38.04 0.96
N ASP A 58 -20.01 37.32 -0.08
CA ASP A 58 -19.93 35.86 -0.12
C ASP A 58 -18.47 35.41 -0.16
N ILE A 59 -18.10 34.50 0.72
CA ILE A 59 -16.77 33.90 0.83
C ILE A 59 -16.84 32.42 0.50
N PHE A 60 -15.99 32.00 -0.41
CA PHE A 60 -15.78 30.62 -0.79
C PHE A 60 -14.37 30.17 -0.44
N SER A 61 -14.22 28.90 -0.08
CA SER A 61 -12.94 28.29 0.27
C SER A 61 -12.71 27.02 -0.55
N PHE A 62 -11.46 26.82 -0.95
CA PHE A 62 -11.00 25.57 -1.55
C PHE A 62 -10.62 24.56 -0.45
N TYR A 63 -11.00 23.29 -0.60
CA TYR A 63 -10.52 22.20 0.27
C TYR A 63 -8.99 22.07 0.22
N ASP A 64 -8.38 21.38 1.20
CA ASP A 64 -6.90 21.21 1.32
C ASP A 64 -6.22 20.65 0.05
N ASN A 65 -6.97 19.94 -0.79
CA ASN A 65 -6.47 19.35 -2.04
C ASN A 65 -6.84 20.18 -3.29
N ARG A 66 -7.38 21.40 -3.10
CA ARG A 66 -7.91 22.34 -4.13
C ARG A 66 -8.92 21.74 -5.12
N SER A 67 -9.55 20.62 -4.76
CA SER A 67 -10.41 19.82 -5.65
C SER A 67 -11.89 20.20 -5.60
N ARG A 68 -12.34 20.98 -4.60
CA ARG A 68 -13.72 21.45 -4.44
C ARG A 68 -13.74 22.87 -3.86
N LEU A 69 -14.65 23.70 -4.36
CA LEU A 69 -14.97 25.03 -3.82
C LEU A 69 -16.31 24.98 -3.08
N TYR A 70 -16.34 25.38 -1.82
CA TYR A 70 -17.57 25.45 -1.01
C TYR A 70 -17.78 26.85 -0.45
N ALA A 71 -19.02 27.23 -0.19
CA ALA A 71 -19.35 28.49 0.46
C ALA A 71 -18.96 28.39 1.94
N ARG A 72 -18.01 29.22 2.39
CA ARG A 72 -17.54 29.29 3.78
C ARG A 72 -18.40 30.25 4.60
N ASN A 73 -18.69 31.43 4.05
CA ASN A 73 -19.63 32.39 4.62
C ASN A 73 -20.46 32.96 3.47
N ALA A 74 -21.79 32.86 3.54
CA ALA A 74 -22.66 33.39 2.49
C ALA A 74 -23.54 34.52 3.04
N ASN A 75 -23.89 35.47 2.18
CA ASN A 75 -24.80 36.57 2.45
C ASN A 75 -24.42 37.44 3.67
N ILE A 76 -23.14 37.73 3.88
CA ILE A 76 -22.74 38.68 4.92
C ILE A 76 -23.22 40.08 4.49
N GLN A 77 -24.29 40.56 5.11
CA GLN A 77 -24.81 41.90 4.88
C GLN A 77 -23.84 42.91 5.50
N LEU A 78 -23.36 43.92 4.76
CA LEU A 78 -22.41 44.93 5.25
C LEU A 78 -23.01 46.34 5.35
N LEU A 79 -24.26 46.53 4.93
CA LEU A 79 -24.88 47.85 4.78
C LEU A 79 -24.97 48.65 6.10
N GLN A 80 -25.18 47.95 7.23
CA GLN A 80 -25.28 48.57 8.56
C GLN A 80 -23.99 49.29 8.98
N TRP A 81 -22.82 48.79 8.55
CA TRP A 81 -21.53 49.40 8.87
C TRP A 81 -21.23 50.67 8.07
N TYR A 82 -22.07 51.01 7.10
CA TYR A 82 -21.99 52.20 6.26
C TYR A 82 -23.20 53.15 6.48
N ASN A 83 -23.77 53.16 7.68
CA ASN A 83 -24.91 54.00 8.05
C ASN A 83 -26.13 53.82 7.12
N ASN A 84 -26.36 52.60 6.64
CA ASN A 84 -27.40 52.26 5.68
C ASN A 84 -27.29 52.95 4.30
N ILE A 85 -26.11 53.47 3.97
CA ILE A 85 -25.79 54.05 2.66
C ILE A 85 -24.91 53.06 1.90
N ILE A 86 -25.26 52.80 0.64
CA ILE A 86 -24.49 51.89 -0.22
C ILE A 86 -23.12 52.52 -0.52
N PRO A 87 -22.00 51.91 -0.09
CA PRO A 87 -20.67 52.46 -0.32
C PRO A 87 -20.21 52.20 -1.75
N ASN A 88 -19.59 53.21 -2.37
CA ASN A 88 -18.99 53.08 -3.71
C ASN A 88 -17.55 52.55 -3.59
N ILE A 89 -17.40 51.22 -3.66
CA ILE A 89 -16.12 50.53 -3.51
C ILE A 89 -15.36 50.52 -4.85
N LYS A 90 -14.16 51.11 -4.85
CA LYS A 90 -13.23 51.18 -5.98
C LYS A 90 -12.26 50.00 -6.04
N TYR A 91 -11.69 49.61 -4.90
CA TYR A 91 -10.80 48.45 -4.80
C TYR A 91 -11.26 47.51 -3.70
N PHE A 92 -11.18 46.21 -3.97
CA PHE A 92 -11.56 45.14 -3.08
C PHE A 92 -10.53 44.02 -3.18
N LEU A 93 -9.79 43.77 -2.10
CA LEU A 93 -8.69 42.81 -2.09
C LEU A 93 -8.54 42.13 -0.73
N PHE A 94 -8.00 40.91 -0.74
CA PHE A 94 -7.49 40.29 0.47
C PHE A 94 -6.16 40.89 0.89
N ILE A 95 -5.96 41.01 2.18
CA ILE A 95 -4.62 41.07 2.76
C ILE A 95 -4.07 39.64 2.67
N LYS A 96 -3.14 39.39 1.74
CA LYS A 96 -2.73 38.02 1.36
C LYS A 96 -2.21 37.25 2.58
N ASP A 97 -2.42 35.93 2.60
CA ASP A 97 -2.02 35.06 3.72
C ASP A 97 -2.72 35.34 5.08
N THR A 98 -3.66 36.30 5.12
CA THR A 98 -4.55 36.56 6.28
C THR A 98 -6.01 36.28 5.92
N GLU A 99 -6.93 36.34 6.89
CA GLU A 99 -8.38 36.24 6.64
C GLU A 99 -9.08 37.59 6.68
N GLU A 100 -8.40 38.62 6.17
CA GLU A 100 -8.89 39.99 6.21
C GLU A 100 -9.04 40.58 4.80
N LEU A 101 -10.11 41.34 4.62
CA LEU A 101 -10.47 42.00 3.36
C LEU A 101 -10.36 43.51 3.50
N CYS A 102 -9.70 44.16 2.56
CA CYS A 102 -9.62 45.61 2.48
C CYS A 102 -10.65 46.14 1.47
N PHE A 103 -11.55 46.99 1.95
CA PHE A 103 -12.53 47.73 1.16
C PHE A 103 -12.02 49.16 0.99
N VAL A 104 -11.84 49.61 -0.26
CA VAL A 104 -11.39 50.96 -0.57
C VAL A 104 -12.48 51.69 -1.35
N GLU A 105 -13.04 52.73 -0.76
CA GLU A 105 -14.05 53.59 -1.36
C GLU A 105 -13.46 54.53 -2.43
N ASN A 106 -14.29 55.02 -3.34
CA ASN A 106 -13.92 56.06 -4.31
C ASN A 106 -13.42 57.36 -3.65
N SER A 107 -13.81 57.62 -2.40
CA SER A 107 -13.33 58.73 -1.58
C SER A 107 -11.86 58.59 -1.15
N GLY A 108 -11.25 57.42 -1.35
CA GLY A 108 -9.93 57.05 -0.83
C GLY A 108 -10.00 56.44 0.57
N ARG A 109 -11.18 56.37 1.20
CA ARG A 109 -11.35 55.75 2.52
C ARG A 109 -11.21 54.23 2.42
N ALA A 110 -10.29 53.66 3.18
CA ALA A 110 -10.01 52.23 3.26
C ALA A 110 -10.37 51.66 4.64
N ARG A 111 -11.07 50.52 4.65
CA ARG A 111 -11.49 49.80 5.86
C ARG A 111 -11.16 48.33 5.74
N ILE A 112 -10.73 47.72 6.84
CA ILE A 112 -10.40 46.28 6.90
C ILE A 112 -11.54 45.53 7.59
N PHE A 113 -12.09 44.54 6.91
CA PHE A 113 -13.07 43.58 7.43
C PHE A 113 -12.36 42.28 7.79
N ASN A 114 -12.59 41.78 9.00
CA ASN A 114 -11.98 40.54 9.47
C ASN A 114 -13.02 39.41 9.42
N LEU A 115 -12.69 38.33 8.69
CA LEU A 115 -13.61 37.22 8.46
C LEU A 115 -13.80 36.32 9.67
N MET A 116 -12.88 36.32 10.63
CA MET A 116 -12.98 35.48 11.83
C MET A 116 -14.02 36.00 12.83
N ASN A 117 -14.10 37.33 12.99
CA ASN A 117 -15.05 37.97 13.90
C ASN A 117 -16.22 38.65 13.16
N LEU A 118 -16.24 38.60 11.82
CA LEU A 118 -17.28 39.17 10.95
C LEU A 118 -17.54 40.66 11.21
N GLN A 119 -16.48 41.42 11.52
CA GLN A 119 -16.58 42.84 11.83
C GLN A 119 -15.49 43.67 11.12
N PHE A 120 -15.80 44.95 10.85
CA PHE A 120 -14.77 45.92 10.46
C PHE A 120 -13.89 46.27 11.66
N ARG A 121 -12.59 46.42 11.41
CA ARG A 121 -11.66 47.00 12.39
C ARG A 121 -12.13 48.43 12.76
N PRO A 122 -11.95 48.88 14.01
CA PRO A 122 -12.35 50.22 14.43
C PRO A 122 -11.64 51.35 13.66
N ALA A 123 -10.39 51.10 13.25
CA ALA A 123 -9.59 52.05 12.50
C ALA A 123 -9.92 52.03 11.01
N PHE A 124 -10.01 53.20 10.40
CA PHE A 124 -10.06 53.40 8.96
C PHE A 124 -8.89 54.28 8.53
N CYS A 125 -8.46 54.15 7.27
CA CYS A 125 -7.34 54.88 6.72
C CYS A 125 -7.78 55.65 5.47
N ASN A 126 -7.17 56.81 5.19
CA ASN A 126 -7.40 57.55 3.95
C ASN A 126 -6.19 57.38 3.03
N PHE A 127 -6.40 56.72 1.89
CA PHE A 127 -5.44 56.61 0.81
C PHE A 127 -5.37 57.92 0.00
N PRO A 128 -4.26 58.18 -0.72
CA PRO A 128 -4.11 59.37 -1.55
C PRO A 128 -5.25 59.50 -2.57
N ARG A 129 -5.70 60.73 -2.86
CA ARG A 129 -6.86 60.99 -3.74
C ARG A 129 -6.63 60.55 -5.19
N ASN A 130 -5.39 60.60 -5.69
CA ASN A 130 -5.01 60.21 -7.05
C ASN A 130 -4.63 58.71 -7.13
N LEU A 131 -5.41 57.86 -6.49
CA LEU A 131 -5.15 56.42 -6.38
C LEU A 131 -5.39 55.69 -7.71
N VAL A 132 -4.34 55.03 -8.20
CA VAL A 132 -4.34 54.27 -9.46
C VAL A 132 -4.43 52.75 -9.21
N ASN A 133 -3.81 52.24 -8.15
CA ASN A 133 -3.86 50.81 -7.83
C ASN A 133 -3.64 50.54 -6.32
N VAL A 134 -4.12 49.40 -5.82
CA VAL A 134 -3.90 48.94 -4.44
C VAL A 134 -3.56 47.46 -4.44
N LEU A 135 -2.43 47.11 -3.83
CA LEU A 135 -1.94 45.74 -3.73
C LEU A 135 -1.64 45.37 -2.28
N SER A 136 -1.67 44.08 -1.96
CA SER A 136 -1.19 43.54 -0.68
C SER A 136 0.12 42.79 -0.90
N SER A 137 1.04 42.87 0.06
CA SER A 137 2.23 42.03 0.07
C SER A 137 1.86 40.55 0.18
N THR A 138 2.68 39.67 -0.38
CA THR A 138 2.40 38.22 -0.45
C THR A 138 2.27 37.55 0.92
N ASP A 139 2.90 38.12 1.95
CA ASP A 139 2.89 37.67 3.34
C ASP A 139 1.85 38.40 4.23
N GLY A 140 1.03 39.28 3.65
CA GLY A 140 0.00 40.03 4.37
C GLY A 140 0.50 41.13 5.31
N SER A 141 1.79 41.41 5.31
CA SER A 141 2.39 42.38 6.22
C SER A 141 1.99 43.83 5.94
N CYS A 142 1.74 44.20 4.67
CA CYS A 142 1.37 45.56 4.29
C CYS A 142 0.44 45.65 3.07
N ILE A 143 -0.25 46.78 2.98
CA ILE A 143 -1.04 47.23 1.83
C ILE A 143 -0.29 48.40 1.16
N MET A 144 -0.19 48.38 -0.16
CA MET A 144 0.52 49.35 -0.97
C MET A 144 -0.46 50.08 -1.88
N ALA A 145 -0.61 51.38 -1.69
CA ALA A 145 -1.46 52.25 -2.50
C ALA A 145 -0.59 53.05 -3.48
N PHE A 146 -0.84 52.89 -4.78
CA PHE A 146 -0.07 53.49 -5.86
C PHE A 146 -0.80 54.73 -6.39
N ALA A 147 -0.12 55.87 -6.42
CA ALA A 147 -0.70 57.14 -6.85
C ALA A 147 0.19 57.88 -7.85
N LYS A 148 -0.45 58.68 -8.71
CA LYS A 148 0.22 59.63 -9.62
C LYS A 148 0.11 61.03 -9.03
N GLU A 149 1.25 61.68 -8.83
CA GLU A 149 1.31 63.03 -8.25
C GLU A 149 2.12 63.98 -9.14
N LYS A 150 1.69 65.23 -9.18
CA LYS A 150 2.49 66.34 -9.72
C LYS A 150 3.30 66.92 -8.55
N PRO A 151 4.60 67.20 -8.72
CA PRO A 151 5.35 67.86 -7.66
C PRO A 151 4.84 69.30 -7.51
N ASP A 152 4.19 69.60 -6.37
CA ASP A 152 3.81 70.97 -6.01
C ASP A 152 5.04 71.77 -5.52
N GLU A 153 5.11 73.03 -5.93
CA GLU A 153 6.14 74.04 -5.67
C GLU A 153 6.23 74.46 -4.19
N PHE A 154 6.66 73.60 -3.25
CA PHE A 154 6.98 74.04 -1.89
C PHE A 154 8.05 73.14 -1.25
N ASN A 155 9.33 73.42 -1.54
CA ASN A 155 10.46 73.27 -0.62
C ASN A 155 11.77 73.70 -1.33
N SER A 156 11.91 75.00 -1.59
CA SER A 156 13.17 75.64 -1.95
C SER A 156 13.49 76.74 -0.94
N ILE A 157 13.93 76.36 0.27
CA ILE A 157 14.70 77.28 1.13
C ILE A 157 15.84 76.48 1.76
N ILE A 158 17.03 76.57 1.13
CA ILE A 158 18.36 76.85 1.72
C ILE A 158 19.46 76.35 0.77
N SER A 159 20.46 77.22 0.61
CA SER A 159 21.77 77.08 -0.07
C SER A 159 21.81 77.36 -1.58
N THR A 160 22.06 78.64 -1.85
CA THR A 160 22.72 79.22 -3.02
C THR A 160 24.09 78.59 -3.25
N ASP A 161 24.40 78.18 -4.49
CA ASP A 161 25.43 78.84 -5.32
C ASP A 161 25.56 78.19 -6.70
N ASN A 162 25.83 79.06 -7.68
CA ASN A 162 26.28 78.85 -9.05
C ASN A 162 25.23 78.62 -10.15
N ILE A 163 24.89 79.76 -10.76
CA ILE A 163 24.30 79.93 -12.08
C ILE A 163 25.31 79.48 -13.15
N GLU A 164 24.89 78.61 -14.07
CA GLU A 164 25.12 78.82 -15.50
C GLU A 164 24.12 78.01 -16.35
N GLN A 165 23.73 78.62 -17.46
CA GLN A 165 22.52 78.39 -18.26
C GLN A 165 22.44 76.99 -18.89
N ARG A 166 21.21 76.43 -18.97
CA ARG A 166 20.69 75.71 -20.16
C ARG A 166 19.16 75.55 -20.10
N ASP A 167 18.52 76.28 -21.00
CA ASP A 167 17.25 76.09 -21.72
C ASP A 167 16.04 75.40 -21.07
N TYR A 168 14.95 76.15 -21.12
CA TYR A 168 13.56 75.75 -20.93
C TYR A 168 13.16 74.57 -21.83
N ASN A 169 12.75 73.47 -21.20
CA ASN A 169 11.60 72.66 -21.63
C ASN A 169 10.81 72.25 -20.39
N ASN A 170 9.67 72.91 -20.20
CA ASN A 170 8.71 72.68 -19.12
C ASN A 170 7.90 71.39 -19.36
N ASP A 171 8.52 70.23 -19.14
CA ASP A 171 7.80 68.97 -18.91
C ASP A 171 7.87 68.65 -17.41
N ILE A 172 6.86 69.08 -16.65
CA ILE A 172 6.68 68.64 -15.26
C ILE A 172 6.42 67.13 -15.30
N LYS A 173 7.46 66.31 -15.06
CA LYS A 173 7.34 64.85 -15.00
C LYS A 173 6.43 64.45 -13.83
N GLU A 174 5.28 63.83 -14.14
CA GLU A 174 4.46 63.14 -13.14
C GLU A 174 5.31 62.10 -12.40
N ILE A 175 5.25 62.10 -11.07
CA ILE A 175 5.97 61.14 -10.22
C ILE A 175 4.99 60.07 -9.75
N ASN A 176 5.38 58.82 -9.94
CA ASN A 176 4.63 57.66 -9.46
C ASN A 176 5.10 57.32 -8.04
N ARG A 177 4.17 57.32 -7.07
CA ARG A 177 4.48 57.03 -5.65
C ARG A 177 3.76 55.80 -5.15
N VAL A 178 4.40 55.09 -4.22
CA VAL A 178 3.80 54.01 -3.42
C VAL A 178 3.70 54.46 -1.97
N TYR A 179 2.50 54.41 -1.43
CA TYR A 179 2.21 54.60 -0.03
C TYR A 179 2.03 53.23 0.62
N VAL A 180 2.91 52.88 1.56
CA VAL A 180 2.95 51.58 2.23
C VAL A 180 2.30 51.71 3.61
N TYR A 181 1.23 50.96 3.83
CA TYR A 181 0.46 50.89 5.07
C TYR A 181 0.68 49.51 5.70
N PHE A 182 1.27 49.46 6.90
CA PHE A 182 1.47 48.21 7.61
C PHE A 182 0.14 47.71 8.20
N SER A 183 -0.15 46.42 8.06
CA SER A 183 -1.43 45.84 8.49
C SER A 183 -1.68 46.01 10.01
N LYS A 184 -0.62 46.02 10.83
CA LYS A 184 -0.73 46.25 12.28
C LYS A 184 -1.07 47.69 12.67
N ASN A 185 -0.53 48.68 11.93
CA ASN A 185 -0.72 50.12 12.18
C ASN A 185 -1.45 50.76 11.00
N PHE A 186 -2.68 50.30 10.74
CA PHE A 186 -3.50 50.73 9.59
C PHE A 186 -4.23 52.06 9.84
N VAL A 187 -3.47 53.10 10.19
CA VAL A 187 -4.00 54.46 10.47
C VAL A 187 -3.34 55.51 9.58
N SER A 188 -2.05 55.37 9.29
CA SER A 188 -1.29 56.27 8.42
C SER A 188 -0.27 55.51 7.57
N ALA A 189 0.25 56.15 6.52
CA ALA A 189 1.28 55.55 5.67
C ALA A 189 2.58 55.42 6.47
N GLY A 190 3.06 54.19 6.65
CA GLY A 190 4.31 53.91 7.35
C GLY A 190 5.55 54.27 6.51
N LYS A 191 5.42 54.29 5.18
CA LYS A 191 6.48 54.72 4.26
C LYS A 191 5.91 55.20 2.92
N VAL A 192 6.54 56.21 2.33
CA VAL A 192 6.26 56.68 0.95
C VAL A 192 7.51 56.47 0.11
N ILE A 193 7.37 55.91 -1.09
CA ILE A 193 8.48 55.53 -1.98
C ILE A 193 8.17 56.03 -3.39
N ASP A 194 9.10 56.79 -3.97
CA ASP A 194 9.05 57.15 -5.39
C ASP A 194 9.45 55.93 -6.24
N LEU A 195 8.60 55.56 -7.21
CA LEU A 195 8.88 54.43 -8.09
C LEU A 195 9.93 54.81 -9.16
N PRO A 196 10.80 53.87 -9.54
CA PRO A 196 11.71 54.04 -10.66
C PRO A 196 11.00 54.46 -11.97
N LEU A 197 11.65 55.29 -12.79
CA LEU A 197 11.09 55.88 -14.02
C LEU A 197 10.63 54.87 -15.08
N ASN A 198 11.07 53.62 -14.99
CA ASN A 198 10.66 52.49 -15.85
C ASN A 198 9.30 51.89 -15.45
N PHE A 199 8.73 52.24 -14.29
CA PHE A 199 7.42 51.79 -13.83
C PHE A 199 6.34 52.87 -14.11
N LYS A 200 6.10 53.18 -15.39
CA LYS A 200 5.14 54.23 -15.80
C LYS A 200 3.67 53.82 -15.68
N SER A 201 3.37 52.55 -15.96
CA SER A 201 2.01 52.00 -15.98
C SER A 201 1.65 51.38 -14.62
N LEU A 202 1.01 52.16 -13.75
CA LEU A 202 0.61 51.69 -12.40
C LEU A 202 -0.62 50.76 -12.40
N GLU A 203 -1.39 50.75 -13.50
CA GLU A 203 -2.63 49.99 -13.66
C GLU A 203 -2.38 48.47 -13.75
N PHE A 204 -1.21 48.05 -14.26
CA PHE A 204 -0.84 46.64 -14.45
C PHE A 204 0.27 46.18 -13.48
N LEU A 205 0.25 46.73 -12.27
CA LEU A 205 1.16 46.31 -11.20
C LEU A 205 0.63 45.08 -10.48
N GLN A 206 1.54 44.15 -10.20
CA GLN A 206 1.28 42.99 -9.36
C GLN A 206 2.48 42.70 -8.45
N ILE A 207 2.21 42.24 -7.24
CA ILE A 207 3.25 41.71 -6.36
C ILE A 207 3.24 40.19 -6.49
N SER A 208 4.40 39.61 -6.81
CA SER A 208 4.59 38.18 -6.95
C SER A 208 5.76 37.71 -6.08
N CYS A 209 5.73 36.45 -5.65
CA CYS A 209 6.82 35.83 -4.91
C CYS A 209 7.42 34.69 -5.74
N ILE A 210 8.74 34.77 -6.00
CA ILE A 210 9.48 33.72 -6.70
C ILE A 210 10.13 32.83 -5.64
N ASN A 211 9.93 31.51 -5.76
CA ASN A 211 10.49 30.47 -4.89
C ASN A 211 10.22 30.68 -3.37
N ASN A 212 9.09 31.30 -3.01
CA ASN A 212 8.72 31.61 -1.62
C ASN A 212 9.79 32.42 -0.85
N ARG A 213 10.70 33.12 -1.54
CA ARG A 213 11.85 33.80 -0.92
C ARG A 213 12.09 35.21 -1.43
N GLN A 214 11.72 35.50 -2.68
CA GLN A 214 11.97 36.80 -3.31
C GLN A 214 10.65 37.44 -3.73
N THR A 215 10.29 38.55 -3.08
CA THR A 215 9.10 39.34 -3.45
C THR A 215 9.47 40.33 -4.54
N HIS A 216 8.75 40.34 -5.65
CA HIS A 216 8.93 41.23 -6.77
C HIS A 216 7.68 42.06 -7.01
N LEU A 217 7.84 43.35 -7.25
CA LEU A 217 6.85 44.20 -7.89
C LEU A 217 7.05 44.10 -9.40
N ILE A 218 6.06 43.58 -10.09
CA ILE A 218 6.08 43.35 -11.53
C ILE A 218 5.12 44.33 -12.18
N SER A 219 5.55 45.00 -13.26
CA SER A 219 4.66 45.79 -14.12
C SER A 219 4.69 45.25 -15.54
N LEU A 220 3.52 45.19 -16.17
CA LEU A 220 3.42 44.94 -17.60
C LEU A 220 3.25 46.27 -18.35
N ASP A 221 4.27 46.66 -19.10
CA ASP A 221 4.18 47.77 -20.05
C ASP A 221 3.64 47.24 -21.37
N LEU A 222 2.30 47.24 -21.49
CA LEU A 222 1.60 46.76 -22.68
C LEU A 222 1.94 47.57 -23.94
N GLN A 223 2.27 48.86 -23.81
CA GLN A 223 2.56 49.72 -24.95
C GLN A 223 3.91 49.37 -25.59
N ASN A 224 4.91 49.04 -24.76
CA ASN A 224 6.25 48.68 -25.23
C ASN A 224 6.50 47.16 -25.26
N GLY A 225 5.53 46.35 -24.86
CA GLY A 225 5.65 44.89 -24.76
C GLY A 225 6.70 44.43 -23.74
N ARG A 226 6.95 45.21 -22.69
CA ARG A 226 8.02 44.94 -21.71
C ARG A 226 7.45 44.51 -20.36
N LEU A 227 8.06 43.49 -19.76
CA LEU A 227 7.81 43.11 -18.37
C LEU A 227 8.93 43.68 -17.50
N ASN A 228 8.57 44.58 -16.59
CA ASN A 228 9.52 45.13 -15.61
C ASN A 228 9.36 44.40 -14.28
N SER A 229 10.46 44.07 -13.63
CA SER A 229 10.47 43.43 -12.30
C SER A 229 11.40 44.20 -11.38
N LEU A 230 10.91 44.52 -10.18
CA LEU A 230 11.64 45.20 -9.13
C LEU A 230 11.63 44.33 -7.87
N LEU A 231 12.80 43.92 -7.39
CA LEU A 231 12.91 43.17 -6.14
C LEU A 231 12.51 44.09 -4.96
N VAL A 232 11.54 43.66 -4.18
CA VAL A 232 11.03 44.37 -3.00
C VAL A 232 11.43 43.60 -1.75
N LYS A 233 12.19 44.25 -0.85
CA LYS A 233 12.57 43.68 0.44
C LYS A 233 11.65 44.25 1.53
N ILE A 234 10.77 43.40 2.07
CA ILE A 234 9.88 43.76 3.18
C ILE A 234 10.46 43.19 4.47
N THR A 235 10.96 44.05 5.35
CA THR A 235 11.45 43.67 6.69
C THR A 235 10.38 43.97 7.73
N LEU A 236 9.73 42.94 8.27
CA LEU A 236 8.74 43.04 9.35
C LEU A 236 9.35 43.54 10.67
N GLU A 237 8.60 44.34 11.41
CA GLU A 237 8.95 44.81 12.76
C GLU A 237 9.01 43.64 13.77
N GLN A 238 8.25 42.55 13.58
CA GLN A 238 8.41 41.32 14.36
C GLN A 238 9.76 40.62 14.12
N ALA A 239 10.39 40.86 12.97
CA ALA A 239 11.76 40.41 12.73
C ALA A 239 12.77 41.29 13.50
N GLN A 240 12.44 42.54 13.88
CA GLN A 240 13.34 43.35 14.72
C GLN A 240 13.63 42.66 16.06
N PHE A 241 12.71 41.92 16.67
CA PHE A 241 13.03 41.20 17.93
C PHE A 241 13.96 40.00 17.73
N ARG A 242 13.92 39.33 16.56
CA ARG A 242 14.92 38.30 16.21
C ARG A 242 16.26 38.92 15.78
N PHE A 243 16.25 40.12 15.20
CA PHE A 243 17.44 40.81 14.72
C PHE A 243 18.10 41.75 15.76
N GLN A 244 17.37 42.22 16.78
CA GLN A 244 17.89 43.12 17.82
C GLN A 244 18.81 42.44 18.82
N LYS A 245 18.84 41.10 18.89
CA LYS A 245 19.86 40.39 19.67
C LYS A 245 21.26 40.45 19.03
N CYS A 246 21.38 40.92 17.78
CA CYS A 246 22.64 40.95 17.01
C CYS A 246 23.18 42.35 16.63
N MET A 247 22.52 43.45 16.98
CA MET A 247 22.98 44.79 16.54
C MET A 247 22.94 45.80 17.70
N GLN A 248 24.05 45.92 18.42
CA GLN A 248 24.35 47.16 19.13
C GLN A 248 24.70 48.25 18.11
N LYS A 249 24.07 49.41 18.27
CA LYS A 249 24.16 50.65 17.46
C LYS A 249 25.52 50.87 16.78
N LYS A 250 25.53 50.91 15.45
CA LYS A 250 26.46 51.75 14.64
C LYS A 250 25.84 52.05 13.27
N SER A 251 26.10 53.27 12.79
CA SER A 251 25.39 53.98 11.71
C SER A 251 25.63 53.43 10.29
N LEU A 252 24.70 53.81 9.39
CA LEU A 252 24.62 53.46 7.98
C LEU A 252 25.92 53.68 7.19
N ALA A 253 26.50 52.57 6.72
CA ALA A 253 27.26 52.49 5.48
C ALA A 253 26.89 51.16 4.81
N SER A 254 26.78 51.16 3.48
CA SER A 254 26.44 50.00 2.64
C SER A 254 27.27 48.76 3.02
N GLN A 255 26.71 47.87 3.84
CA GLN A 255 27.26 46.54 4.08
C GLN A 255 26.56 45.57 3.13
N ARG A 256 27.28 45.15 2.08
CA ARG A 256 27.07 43.82 1.47
C ARG A 256 27.00 42.81 2.62
N THR A 257 25.88 42.10 2.77
CA THR A 257 25.75 41.06 3.79
C THR A 257 26.85 40.01 3.56
N LYS A 258 27.78 39.89 4.51
CA LYS A 258 28.89 38.91 4.53
C LYS A 258 28.41 37.45 4.74
N LEU A 259 27.32 37.04 4.11
CA LEU A 259 26.79 35.68 4.24
C LEU A 259 26.98 34.96 2.90
N ASN A 260 27.95 34.04 2.87
CA ASN A 260 28.13 33.11 1.76
C ASN A 260 27.08 32.00 1.87
N ASP A 261 25.83 32.28 1.53
CA ASP A 261 24.70 31.36 1.77
C ASP A 261 24.88 29.99 1.09
N LEU A 262 25.61 29.92 -0.03
CA LEU A 262 25.98 28.67 -0.71
C LEU A 262 26.93 27.78 0.10
N VAL A 263 27.74 28.38 0.98
CA VAL A 263 28.69 27.67 1.87
C VAL A 263 28.08 27.49 3.27
N ASN A 264 27.35 28.50 3.76
CA ASN A 264 26.72 28.48 5.08
C ASN A 264 25.64 27.40 5.22
N VAL A 265 25.08 26.91 4.12
CA VAL A 265 24.11 25.79 4.13
C VAL A 265 24.66 24.55 4.83
N TYR A 266 25.97 24.27 4.70
CA TYR A 266 26.61 23.13 5.37
C TYR A 266 26.57 23.30 6.89
N LYS A 267 26.87 24.50 7.39
CA LYS A 267 26.75 24.81 8.82
C LYS A 267 25.31 24.64 9.30
N LEU A 268 24.34 25.24 8.60
CA LEU A 268 22.92 25.18 8.97
C LEU A 268 22.39 23.74 9.03
N MET A 269 22.81 22.90 8.08
CA MET A 269 22.46 21.47 8.06
C MET A 269 23.00 20.78 9.33
N PHE A 270 24.27 20.97 9.64
CA PHE A 270 24.91 20.34 10.80
C PHE A 270 24.53 20.95 12.16
N GLU A 271 23.96 22.15 12.20
CA GLU A 271 23.30 22.68 13.40
C GLU A 271 22.07 21.83 13.76
N LYS A 272 21.25 21.46 12.76
CA LYS A 272 20.00 20.69 12.97
C LYS A 272 20.23 19.18 13.08
N TYR A 273 21.13 18.61 12.28
CA TYR A 273 21.30 17.17 12.10
C TYR A 273 22.65 16.65 12.64
N PRO A 274 22.85 15.32 12.80
CA PRO A 274 24.14 14.79 13.20
C PRO A 274 25.24 15.10 12.17
N ILE A 275 26.45 15.31 12.68
CA ILE A 275 27.68 15.48 11.88
C ILE A 275 28.34 14.14 11.63
N ASP A 276 28.44 13.32 12.68
CA ASP A 276 29.00 11.99 12.65
C ASP A 276 27.87 10.97 12.81
N SER A 277 27.85 9.92 11.99
CA SER A 277 26.95 8.78 12.14
C SER A 277 27.32 7.97 13.38
N CYS A 278 26.32 7.67 14.22
CA CYS A 278 26.46 6.82 15.41
C CYS A 278 26.32 5.33 15.08
N ILE A 279 25.44 4.99 14.12
CA ILE A 279 25.12 3.61 13.73
C ILE A 279 26.17 3.02 12.80
N ASP A 280 26.65 3.78 11.82
CA ASP A 280 27.67 3.31 10.88
C ASP A 280 28.81 4.32 10.78
N PRO A 281 29.78 4.25 11.71
CA PRO A 281 30.96 5.11 11.68
C PRO A 281 31.80 4.93 10.41
N LYS A 282 31.68 3.79 9.70
CA LYS A 282 32.39 3.56 8.42
C LYS A 282 31.78 4.38 7.28
N GLN A 283 30.53 4.83 7.42
CA GLN A 283 29.90 5.76 6.47
C GLN A 283 30.30 7.22 6.68
N ASN A 284 31.08 7.55 7.71
CA ASN A 284 31.64 8.90 7.91
C ASN A 284 32.78 9.17 6.90
N ARG A 285 32.43 9.20 5.61
CA ARG A 285 33.32 9.55 4.49
C ARG A 285 33.53 11.07 4.45
N PRO A 286 34.69 11.54 3.98
CA PRO A 286 34.97 12.97 3.88
C PRO A 286 34.03 13.64 2.88
N LEU A 287 33.49 14.81 3.25
CA LEU A 287 32.78 15.67 2.30
C LEU A 287 33.79 16.55 1.57
N SER A 288 33.60 16.70 0.27
CA SER A 288 34.40 17.60 -0.56
C SER A 288 33.53 18.67 -1.21
N LEU A 289 33.95 19.94 -1.12
CA LEU A 289 33.31 21.05 -1.81
C LEU A 289 34.20 21.56 -2.94
N LYS A 290 33.67 21.55 -4.16
CA LYS A 290 34.31 22.17 -5.32
C LYS A 290 33.66 23.52 -5.61
N ILE A 291 34.48 24.57 -5.67
CA ILE A 291 34.05 25.93 -5.97
C ILE A 291 34.60 26.29 -7.33
N VAL A 292 33.71 26.59 -8.28
CA VAL A 292 34.08 27.02 -9.63
C VAL A 292 33.83 28.52 -9.71
N LEU A 293 34.88 29.28 -10.02
CA LEU A 293 34.81 30.73 -10.15
C LEU A 293 34.95 31.13 -11.61
N ASP A 294 34.02 31.95 -12.10
CA ASP A 294 34.14 32.60 -13.40
C ASP A 294 34.91 33.91 -13.23
N ILE A 295 36.24 33.79 -13.14
CA ILE A 295 37.16 34.90 -12.97
C ILE A 295 38.23 34.85 -14.05
N GLU A 296 38.64 36.02 -14.53
CA GLU A 296 39.73 36.16 -15.52
C GLU A 296 41.12 36.17 -14.87
N ASP A 297 41.17 36.23 -13.54
CA ASP A 297 42.39 36.41 -12.74
C ASP A 297 43.04 35.05 -12.38
N ASN A 298 44.38 34.99 -12.46
CA ASN A 298 45.18 33.78 -12.21
C ASN A 298 45.40 33.50 -10.71
N ASN A 299 44.87 34.33 -9.81
CA ASN A 299 45.06 34.25 -8.35
C ASN A 299 44.19 33.17 -7.66
N ILE A 300 44.03 32.00 -8.28
CA ILE A 300 43.18 30.89 -7.80
C ILE A 300 43.62 30.40 -6.41
N GLU A 301 44.92 30.38 -6.15
CA GLU A 301 45.49 29.93 -4.86
C GLU A 301 45.04 30.82 -3.69
N ASP A 302 45.06 32.14 -3.86
CA ASP A 302 44.61 33.11 -2.86
C ASP A 302 43.10 32.99 -2.58
N TYR A 303 42.28 32.76 -3.62
CA TYR A 303 40.86 32.44 -3.42
C TYR A 303 40.66 31.10 -2.69
N GLY A 304 41.47 30.09 -3.03
CA GLY A 304 41.50 28.81 -2.35
C GLY A 304 41.75 28.93 -0.84
N GLU A 305 42.78 29.69 -0.46
CA GLU A 305 43.12 29.96 0.94
C GLU A 305 41.98 30.69 1.66
N LYS A 306 41.42 31.74 1.06
CA LYS A 306 40.30 32.50 1.65
C LYS A 306 39.05 31.65 1.91
N PHE A 307 38.69 30.77 0.97
CA PHE A 307 37.56 29.85 1.17
C PHE A 307 37.87 28.81 2.25
N ASN A 308 39.09 28.28 2.28
CA ASN A 308 39.52 27.34 3.32
C ASN A 308 39.50 27.96 4.73
N GLU A 309 40.01 29.17 4.89
CA GLU A 309 39.94 29.93 6.15
C GLU A 309 38.48 30.16 6.59
N TYR A 310 37.62 30.58 5.65
CA TYR A 310 36.20 30.81 5.92
C TYR A 310 35.48 29.53 6.39
N ILE A 311 35.67 28.42 5.67
CA ILE A 311 35.03 27.14 5.98
C ILE A 311 35.55 26.58 7.32
N THR A 312 36.86 26.69 7.58
CA THR A 312 37.45 26.24 8.84
C THR A 312 36.88 27.03 10.02
N GLY A 313 36.87 28.37 9.93
CA GLY A 313 36.27 29.22 10.96
C GLY A 313 34.77 28.97 11.15
N MET A 314 34.05 28.66 10.07
CA MET A 314 32.63 28.29 10.10
C MET A 314 32.39 26.99 10.90
N PHE A 315 33.21 25.95 10.69
CA PHE A 315 33.08 24.68 11.40
C PHE A 315 33.60 24.73 12.85
N ASP A 316 34.63 25.51 13.15
CA ASP A 316 35.06 25.75 14.53
C ASP A 316 33.99 26.46 15.35
N ASN A 317 33.32 27.44 14.74
CA ASN A 317 32.17 28.11 15.33
C ASN A 317 31.03 27.11 15.61
N LEU A 318 30.68 26.26 14.63
CA LEU A 318 29.68 25.21 14.80
C LEU A 318 30.01 24.27 15.97
N LYS A 319 31.28 23.85 16.07
CA LYS A 319 31.75 22.97 17.14
C LYS A 319 31.62 23.63 18.52
N TYR A 320 31.95 24.91 18.63
CA TYR A 320 31.83 25.68 19.86
C TYR A 320 30.38 25.83 20.33
N TYR A 321 29.43 26.10 19.42
CA TYR A 321 28.02 26.31 19.79
C TYR A 321 27.23 25.02 20.02
N THR A 322 27.56 23.94 19.31
CA THR A 322 26.74 22.70 19.35
C THR A 322 27.30 21.61 20.24
N ASN A 323 28.61 21.64 20.56
CA ASN A 323 29.33 20.56 21.26
C ASN A 323 29.18 19.18 20.61
N LYS A 324 28.81 19.12 19.33
CA LYS A 324 28.65 17.87 18.58
C LYS A 324 30.02 17.23 18.29
N PRO A 325 30.08 15.88 18.16
CA PRO A 325 31.20 15.20 17.54
C PRO A 325 31.43 15.74 16.11
N THR A 326 32.69 16.01 15.75
CA THR A 326 33.08 16.68 14.49
C THR A 326 34.15 15.90 13.71
N SER A 327 34.17 14.57 13.83
CA SER A 327 35.22 13.75 13.25
C SER A 327 35.24 13.81 11.71
N MET A 328 34.05 13.90 11.08
CA MET A 328 33.91 14.02 9.63
C MET A 328 34.39 15.39 9.12
N LEU A 329 34.12 16.48 9.86
CA LEU A 329 34.51 17.84 9.46
C LEU A 329 36.03 18.03 9.43
N LYS A 330 36.78 17.27 10.23
CA LYS A 330 38.26 17.29 10.19
C LYS A 330 38.83 16.81 8.85
N LYS A 331 38.06 16.04 8.09
CA LYS A 331 38.44 15.52 6.78
C LYS A 331 37.75 16.26 5.63
N PHE A 332 37.06 17.36 5.93
CA PHE A 332 36.39 18.16 4.89
C PHE A 332 37.43 18.83 4.01
N SER A 333 37.32 18.66 2.68
CA SER A 333 38.23 19.28 1.72
C SER A 333 37.49 20.28 0.85
N ALA A 334 37.98 21.52 0.73
CA ALA A 334 37.51 22.47 -0.28
C ALA A 334 38.60 22.72 -1.32
N SER A 335 38.19 22.87 -2.57
CA SER A 335 39.10 23.29 -3.64
C SER A 335 38.43 24.26 -4.59
N VAL A 336 39.22 25.16 -5.15
CA VAL A 336 38.77 26.22 -6.06
C VAL A 336 39.39 25.98 -7.43
N ILE A 337 38.61 26.13 -8.50
CA ILE A 337 39.09 26.14 -9.89
C ILE A 337 38.42 27.28 -10.66
N THR A 338 38.99 27.66 -11.79
CA THR A 338 38.32 28.56 -12.74
C THR A 338 37.29 27.83 -13.58
N PHE A 339 36.32 28.57 -14.12
CA PHE A 339 35.39 28.05 -15.11
C PHE A 339 36.10 27.56 -16.38
N LYS A 340 37.22 28.17 -16.76
CA LYS A 340 38.04 27.74 -17.91
C LYS A 340 38.69 26.36 -17.70
N GLU A 341 38.97 25.99 -16.46
CA GLU A 341 39.51 24.68 -16.08
C GLU A 341 38.42 23.62 -15.86
N LEU A 342 37.14 24.01 -15.91
CA LEU A 342 36.03 23.08 -15.78
C LEU A 342 35.81 22.36 -17.12
N ASP A 343 36.33 21.14 -17.22
CA ASP A 343 36.07 20.26 -18.35
C ASP A 343 35.42 18.96 -17.87
N VAL A 344 34.09 18.94 -17.88
CA VAL A 344 33.30 17.81 -17.37
C VAL A 344 33.37 16.60 -18.31
N GLU A 345 33.75 16.80 -19.58
CA GLU A 345 33.87 15.73 -20.59
C GLU A 345 35.28 15.11 -20.62
N ASP A 346 36.31 15.84 -20.16
CA ASP A 346 37.67 15.33 -20.09
C ASP A 346 37.82 14.16 -19.09
N THR A 347 38.35 13.04 -19.60
CA THR A 347 38.54 11.83 -18.80
C THR A 347 39.59 11.98 -17.70
N ASN A 348 40.57 12.87 -17.84
CA ASN A 348 41.55 13.12 -16.78
C ASN A 348 40.95 14.01 -15.68
N PHE A 349 40.11 14.99 -16.02
CA PHE A 349 39.30 15.76 -15.08
C PHE A 349 38.35 14.84 -14.30
N GLN A 350 37.60 13.96 -14.98
CA GLN A 350 36.73 12.98 -14.34
C GLN A 350 37.50 12.01 -13.43
N LYS A 351 38.70 11.55 -13.82
CA LYS A 351 39.56 10.70 -12.96
C LYS A 351 40.14 11.47 -11.77
N LYS A 352 40.51 12.74 -11.96
CA LYS A 352 41.06 13.60 -10.90
C LYS A 352 40.00 13.99 -9.87
N PHE A 353 38.74 14.10 -10.30
CA PHE A 353 37.61 14.53 -9.47
C PHE A 353 36.53 13.44 -9.33
N SER A 354 36.91 12.18 -9.43
CA SER A 354 35.98 11.06 -9.28
C SER A 354 35.42 11.02 -7.85
N SER A 355 34.10 11.01 -7.72
CA SER A 355 33.45 10.82 -6.44
C SER A 355 33.77 9.45 -5.85
N GLU A 356 34.07 9.39 -4.55
CA GLU A 356 34.13 8.12 -3.81
C GLU A 356 32.73 7.49 -3.62
N TYR A 357 31.66 8.25 -3.90
CA TYR A 357 30.28 7.79 -3.81
C TYR A 357 29.84 7.18 -5.13
N GLN A 358 29.37 5.94 -5.07
CA GLN A 358 28.65 5.34 -6.20
C GLN A 358 27.31 6.06 -6.37
N LEU A 359 27.02 6.53 -7.58
CA LEU A 359 25.81 7.32 -7.87
C LEU A 359 24.53 6.60 -7.39
N GLY A 360 24.44 5.28 -7.60
CA GLY A 360 23.30 4.48 -7.16
C GLY A 360 23.15 4.44 -5.63
N GLU A 361 24.25 4.23 -4.90
CA GLU A 361 24.26 4.24 -3.42
C GLU A 361 23.85 5.62 -2.89
N TRP A 362 24.37 6.69 -3.51
CA TRP A 362 24.06 8.06 -3.15
C TRP A 362 22.58 8.42 -3.38
N ILE A 363 21.99 8.01 -4.51
CA ILE A 363 20.56 8.21 -4.78
C ILE A 363 19.70 7.48 -3.73
N ILE A 364 20.06 6.23 -3.40
CA ILE A 364 19.35 5.47 -2.37
C ILE A 364 19.44 6.17 -1.01
N GLN A 365 20.61 6.67 -0.63
CA GLN A 365 20.81 7.43 0.60
C GLN A 365 19.97 8.72 0.62
N LEU A 366 19.87 9.44 -0.50
CA LEU A 366 18.98 10.60 -0.61
C LEU A 366 17.50 10.21 -0.39
N CYS A 367 17.03 9.13 -1.00
CA CYS A 367 15.67 8.63 -0.79
C CYS A 367 15.40 8.25 0.67
N CYS A 368 16.42 7.73 1.37
CA CYS A 368 16.36 7.38 2.79
C CYS A 368 16.22 8.61 3.71
N LEU A 369 16.69 9.78 3.28
CA LEU A 369 16.58 11.06 4.00
C LEU A 369 15.21 11.74 3.87
N ILE A 370 14.23 11.13 3.21
CA ILE A 370 12.89 11.72 3.05
C ILE A 370 11.90 10.89 3.88
N PRO A 371 11.53 11.33 5.10
CA PRO A 371 10.56 10.62 5.91
C PRO A 371 9.22 10.47 5.19
N ILE A 372 8.61 9.29 5.28
CA ILE A 372 7.27 9.01 4.75
C ILE A 372 6.32 8.75 5.92
N GLN A 373 5.20 9.45 5.96
CA GLN A 373 4.13 9.17 6.92
C GLN A 373 3.44 7.86 6.52
N ILE A 374 3.36 6.89 7.44
CA ILE A 374 2.83 5.55 7.14
C ILE A 374 1.46 5.30 7.77
N ALA A 375 1.10 6.01 8.84
CA ALA A 375 -0.19 5.85 9.49
C ALA A 375 -0.58 7.12 10.26
N ILE A 376 -1.87 7.30 10.50
CA ILE A 376 -2.46 8.27 11.42
C ILE A 376 -3.53 7.58 12.28
N THR A 377 -3.87 8.20 13.40
CA THR A 377 -5.03 7.80 14.20
C THR A 377 -6.03 8.94 14.21
N ARG A 378 -7.25 8.70 13.72
CA ARG A 378 -8.33 9.69 13.68
C ARG A 378 -9.66 9.01 13.93
N ASN A 379 -10.57 9.69 14.64
CA ASN A 379 -11.89 9.18 14.98
C ASN A 379 -11.85 7.82 15.70
N ASN A 380 -10.81 7.58 16.51
CA ASN A 380 -10.54 6.32 17.18
C ASN A 380 -10.23 5.13 16.25
N LEU A 381 -9.82 5.39 15.01
CA LEU A 381 -9.40 4.36 14.05
C LEU A 381 -7.90 4.47 13.77
N PHE A 382 -7.24 3.32 13.63
CA PHE A 382 -5.90 3.24 13.06
C PHE A 382 -6.01 3.27 11.53
N GLN A 383 -5.43 4.29 10.90
CA GLN A 383 -5.53 4.53 9.45
C GLN A 383 -4.15 4.45 8.80
N PRO A 384 -3.80 3.31 8.18
CA PRO A 384 -2.65 3.20 7.30
C PRO A 384 -2.76 4.18 6.12
N LEU A 385 -1.65 4.82 5.78
CA LEU A 385 -1.53 5.70 4.62
C LEU A 385 -0.91 4.93 3.45
N LYS A 386 -1.20 5.42 2.24
CA LYS A 386 -0.61 4.94 1.00
C LYS A 386 0.32 6.01 0.46
N ASP A 387 1.62 5.75 0.51
CA ASP A 387 2.68 6.67 0.04
C ASP A 387 2.62 8.05 0.72
N GLY A 388 2.21 8.09 1.99
CA GLY A 388 2.00 9.35 2.74
C GLY A 388 0.65 10.03 2.50
N LEU A 389 -0.25 9.43 1.70
CA LEU A 389 -1.56 9.99 1.40
C LEU A 389 -2.69 9.14 1.99
N SER A 390 -3.78 9.79 2.41
CA SER A 390 -4.99 9.08 2.83
C SER A 390 -5.62 8.38 1.63
N SER A 391 -5.80 7.06 1.72
CA SER A 391 -6.54 6.31 0.70
C SER A 391 -8.02 6.70 0.75
N ASN A 392 -8.61 7.14 -0.37
CA ASN A 392 -10.06 7.33 -0.46
C ASN A 392 -10.77 6.00 -0.16
N GLU A 393 -11.69 5.98 0.81
CA GLU A 393 -12.39 4.79 1.31
C GLU A 393 -13.36 4.13 0.30
N ASN A 394 -13.46 4.66 -0.92
CA ASN A 394 -14.35 4.17 -1.99
C ASN A 394 -13.82 2.92 -2.73
N TYR A 395 -13.06 2.06 -2.08
CA TYR A 395 -12.81 0.74 -2.64
C TYR A 395 -14.04 -0.13 -2.40
N LEU A 396 -14.92 -0.16 -3.41
CA LEU A 396 -15.91 -1.21 -3.56
C LEU A 396 -15.15 -2.56 -3.58
N ILE A 397 -15.02 -3.20 -2.43
CA ILE A 397 -14.56 -4.58 -2.34
C ILE A 397 -15.72 -5.45 -2.84
N GLU A 398 -15.87 -5.53 -4.16
CA GLU A 398 -16.62 -6.59 -4.84
C GLU A 398 -15.65 -7.71 -5.16
N LEU A 399 -15.21 -8.44 -4.15
CA LEU A 399 -14.48 -9.69 -4.33
C LEU A 399 -15.15 -10.76 -3.48
N LYS A 400 -15.49 -11.88 -4.13
CA LYS A 400 -16.26 -13.01 -3.59
C LYS A 400 -15.44 -13.95 -2.70
N ASP A 401 -14.14 -13.74 -2.59
CA ASP A 401 -13.22 -14.63 -1.88
C ASP A 401 -12.77 -13.94 -0.58
N GLY A 402 -13.19 -14.47 0.57
CA GLY A 402 -13.05 -13.92 1.94
C GLY A 402 -11.63 -13.69 2.46
N HIS A 403 -10.77 -13.03 1.69
CA HIS A 403 -9.39 -12.67 2.03
C HIS A 403 -9.22 -11.15 2.16
N HIS A 404 -10.04 -10.52 3.00
CA HIS A 404 -10.06 -9.06 3.17
C HIS A 404 -8.74 -8.50 3.73
N LEU A 405 -8.07 -9.23 4.64
CA LEU A 405 -6.80 -8.81 5.23
C LEU A 405 -5.67 -8.70 4.19
N ASP A 406 -5.59 -9.66 3.26
CA ASP A 406 -4.63 -9.65 2.15
C ASP A 406 -4.82 -8.41 1.25
N ILE A 407 -6.08 -8.08 0.94
CA ILE A 407 -6.44 -6.92 0.12
C ILE A 407 -6.04 -5.62 0.82
N ILE A 408 -6.35 -5.47 2.11
CA ILE A 408 -5.98 -4.28 2.89
C ILE A 408 -4.47 -4.15 2.96
N SER A 409 -3.76 -5.23 3.28
CA SER A 409 -2.30 -5.27 3.35
C SER A 409 -1.65 -4.87 2.02
N LYS A 410 -2.16 -5.36 0.89
CA LYS A 410 -1.68 -5.00 -0.46
C LYS A 410 -1.94 -3.54 -0.84
N ASN A 411 -2.95 -2.90 -0.25
CA ASN A 411 -3.27 -1.49 -0.48
C ASN A 411 -2.40 -0.52 0.33
N ILE A 412 -1.75 -1.00 1.39
CA ILE A 412 -0.76 -0.22 2.14
C ILE A 412 0.53 -0.13 1.32
N SER A 413 1.09 1.06 1.18
CA SER A 413 2.31 1.30 0.41
C SER A 413 3.21 2.31 1.11
N PHE A 414 4.52 2.05 1.10
CA PHE A 414 5.55 2.92 1.69
C PHE A 414 6.38 3.65 0.62
N GLY A 415 5.79 3.88 -0.55
CA GLY A 415 6.43 4.56 -1.67
C GLY A 415 7.73 3.87 -2.12
N TRP A 416 8.76 4.68 -2.33
CA TRP A 416 10.07 4.20 -2.78
C TRP A 416 10.78 3.29 -1.77
N TYR A 417 10.39 3.29 -0.50
CA TYR A 417 10.96 2.36 0.50
C TYR A 417 10.70 0.91 0.16
N GLU A 418 9.60 0.58 -0.50
CA GLU A 418 9.37 -0.79 -0.97
C GLU A 418 10.39 -1.24 -2.01
N GLY A 419 10.79 -0.34 -2.90
CA GLY A 419 11.84 -0.61 -3.88
C GLY A 419 13.17 -0.90 -3.18
N ILE A 420 13.48 -0.15 -2.13
CA ILE A 420 14.70 -0.33 -1.32
C ILE A 420 14.66 -1.67 -0.56
N PHE A 421 13.54 -1.99 0.11
CA PHE A 421 13.39 -3.27 0.81
C PHE A 421 13.45 -4.46 -0.16
N LYS A 422 12.88 -4.35 -1.36
CA LYS A 422 12.97 -5.41 -2.39
C LYS A 422 14.37 -5.54 -2.95
N HIS A 423 15.05 -4.43 -3.24
CA HIS A 423 16.41 -4.43 -3.78
C HIS A 423 17.43 -5.01 -2.78
N PHE A 424 17.31 -4.66 -1.50
CA PHE A 424 18.14 -5.21 -0.42
C PHE A 424 17.42 -6.34 0.34
N GLY A 425 16.64 -7.14 -0.38
CA GLY A 425 15.71 -8.12 0.19
C GLY A 425 16.31 -9.06 1.23
N SER A 426 17.56 -9.50 1.04
CA SER A 426 18.25 -10.42 1.95
C SER A 426 18.88 -9.77 3.18
N LYS A 427 18.90 -8.44 3.29
CA LYS A 427 19.49 -7.76 4.45
C LYS A 427 18.57 -7.86 5.67
N LYS A 428 19.19 -7.99 6.84
CA LYS A 428 18.48 -8.03 8.12
C LYS A 428 17.91 -6.65 8.45
N VAL A 429 16.80 -6.59 9.17
CA VAL A 429 16.15 -5.33 9.55
C VAL A 429 16.14 -5.14 11.06
N LYS A 430 16.50 -3.94 11.52
CA LYS A 430 16.36 -3.50 12.91
C LYS A 430 15.55 -2.22 12.97
N VAL A 431 14.51 -2.22 13.79
CA VAL A 431 13.58 -1.11 13.95
C VAL A 431 13.87 -0.40 15.28
N VAL A 432 14.09 0.90 15.22
CA VAL A 432 14.21 1.78 16.38
C VAL A 432 13.14 2.84 16.32
N SER A 433 12.46 3.07 17.42
CA SER A 433 11.37 4.03 17.49
C SER A 433 11.54 5.01 18.64
N SER A 434 10.87 6.15 18.54
CA SER A 434 10.79 7.12 19.63
C SER A 434 9.34 7.40 19.96
N MET A 435 9.00 7.41 21.26
CA MET A 435 7.66 7.72 21.76
C MET A 435 7.74 8.53 23.06
N GLY A 436 6.69 9.28 23.39
CA GLY A 436 6.66 10.11 24.60
C GLY A 436 5.82 11.37 24.45
N GLU A 437 5.79 12.22 25.47
CA GLU A 437 4.99 13.45 25.44
C GLU A 437 5.36 14.39 24.28
N GLN A 438 4.44 15.29 23.93
CA GLN A 438 4.66 16.26 22.86
C GLN A 438 5.86 17.20 23.16
N SER A 439 6.57 17.63 22.11
CA SER A 439 7.68 18.60 22.18
C SER A 439 8.86 18.23 23.07
N CYS A 440 9.01 16.95 23.40
CA CYS A 440 10.03 16.46 24.32
C CYS A 440 11.36 16.08 23.60
N GLY A 441 11.57 16.55 22.37
CA GLY A 441 12.79 16.32 21.57
C GLY A 441 12.96 14.88 21.05
N LYS A 442 11.86 14.16 20.79
CA LYS A 442 11.83 12.78 20.25
C LYS A 442 12.61 12.66 18.95
N SER A 443 12.12 13.35 17.92
CA SER A 443 12.67 13.42 16.57
C SER A 443 14.13 13.87 16.59
N PHE A 444 14.50 14.85 17.42
CA PHE A 444 15.89 15.30 17.55
C PHE A 444 16.83 14.18 17.99
N MET A 445 16.46 13.39 19.00
CA MET A 445 17.33 12.30 19.48
C MET A 445 17.37 11.15 18.49
N LEU A 446 16.25 10.81 17.85
CA LEU A 446 16.18 9.77 16.84
C LEU A 446 17.04 10.14 15.61
N ASN A 447 16.95 11.38 15.14
CA ASN A 447 17.79 11.92 14.07
C ASN A 447 19.28 11.81 14.40
N HIS A 448 19.69 12.15 15.62
CA HIS A 448 21.10 12.08 16.02
C HIS A 448 21.59 10.65 16.30
N LEU A 449 20.69 9.73 16.67
CA LEU A 449 21.04 8.32 16.85
C LEU A 449 21.23 7.63 15.51
N VAL A 450 20.28 7.80 14.59
CA VAL A 450 20.19 6.98 13.37
C VAL A 450 20.76 7.69 12.14
N GLY A 451 20.70 9.02 12.07
CA GLY A 451 21.07 9.79 10.88
C GLY A 451 19.87 10.22 10.02
N THR A 452 18.67 10.32 10.60
CA THR A 452 17.43 10.70 9.90
C THR A 452 17.14 12.19 9.97
N THR A 453 16.07 12.62 9.29
CA THR A 453 15.72 14.03 9.04
C THR A 453 14.29 14.39 9.44
N PHE A 454 13.71 13.71 10.44
CA PHE A 454 12.39 14.05 10.96
C PHE A 454 12.33 15.51 11.43
N ASP A 455 11.22 16.20 11.19
CA ASP A 455 11.11 17.60 11.55
C ASP A 455 10.96 17.80 13.07
N GLY A 456 11.88 18.58 13.64
CA GLY A 456 11.81 19.02 15.04
C GLY A 456 11.28 20.44 15.11
N SER A 457 9.95 20.63 15.20
CA SER A 457 9.37 21.93 15.58
C SER A 457 9.03 21.94 17.08
N ALA A 458 8.68 23.12 17.62
CA ALA A 458 8.25 23.27 19.02
C ALA A 458 6.71 23.28 19.17
N MET A 459 5.99 23.41 18.06
CA MET A 459 4.52 23.41 17.96
C MET A 459 4.13 22.31 16.97
N HIS A 460 3.37 21.30 17.44
CA HIS A 460 2.72 20.23 16.65
C HIS A 460 3.50 19.70 15.43
N CYS A 461 4.45 18.79 15.64
CA CYS A 461 5.48 18.45 14.64
C CYS A 461 5.20 17.18 13.84
N THR A 462 4.48 16.23 14.43
CA THR A 462 4.37 14.87 13.88
C THR A 462 2.94 14.42 14.13
N GLU A 463 2.12 14.30 13.09
CA GLU A 463 0.84 13.59 13.16
C GLU A 463 1.08 12.12 12.81
N GLY A 464 0.53 11.18 13.58
CA GLY A 464 0.62 9.75 13.33
C GLY A 464 2.04 9.16 13.44
N VAL A 465 2.44 8.36 12.45
CA VAL A 465 3.70 7.60 12.44
C VAL A 465 4.49 7.88 11.16
N TRP A 466 5.76 8.23 11.32
CA TRP A 466 6.67 8.53 10.22
C TRP A 466 7.83 7.54 10.16
N MET A 467 8.19 7.11 8.96
CA MET A 467 9.25 6.15 8.69
C MET A 467 10.41 6.81 7.94
N SER A 468 11.64 6.49 8.32
CA SER A 468 12.86 6.78 7.55
C SER A 468 13.82 5.58 7.65
N LEU A 469 14.69 5.41 6.66
CA LEU A 469 15.58 4.26 6.56
C LEU A 469 17.05 4.67 6.67
N VAL A 470 17.90 3.77 7.13
CA VAL A 470 19.36 3.88 7.02
C VAL A 470 19.93 2.54 6.59
N ASN A 471 20.52 2.51 5.39
CA ASN A 471 21.10 1.30 4.81
C ASN A 471 22.57 1.17 5.21
N THR A 472 22.95 0.06 5.85
CA THR A 472 24.34 -0.28 6.20
C THR A 472 24.77 -1.54 5.45
N GLN A 473 26.01 -2.01 5.64
CA GLN A 473 26.47 -3.23 4.97
C GLN A 473 25.64 -4.46 5.34
N GLU A 474 25.34 -4.65 6.63
CA GLU A 474 24.64 -5.83 7.14
C GLU A 474 23.13 -5.63 7.37
N TYR A 475 22.73 -4.42 7.77
CA TYR A 475 21.37 -4.12 8.22
C TYR A 475 20.73 -2.96 7.46
N ILE A 476 19.42 -3.02 7.30
CA ILE A 476 18.58 -1.82 7.10
C ILE A 476 18.03 -1.43 8.47
N TYR A 477 18.39 -0.25 8.94
CA TYR A 477 17.79 0.34 10.13
C TYR A 477 16.53 1.11 9.73
N VAL A 478 15.42 0.82 10.39
CA VAL A 478 14.15 1.53 10.22
C VAL A 478 13.96 2.42 11.43
N ALA A 479 13.86 3.72 11.22
CA ALA A 479 13.53 4.68 12.25
C ALA A 479 12.04 5.02 12.18
N LEU A 480 11.33 4.91 13.30
CA LEU A 480 9.93 5.29 13.42
C LEU A 480 9.76 6.44 14.42
N ASP A 481 9.32 7.60 13.93
CA ASP A 481 8.95 8.74 14.77
C ASP A 481 7.44 8.72 15.00
N PHE A 482 7.04 8.47 16.25
CA PHE A 482 5.65 8.49 16.66
C PHE A 482 5.28 9.88 17.15
N GLU A 483 4.07 10.29 16.80
CA GLU A 483 3.43 11.47 17.33
C GLU A 483 3.47 11.52 18.88
N GLY A 484 3.63 12.72 19.44
CA GLY A 484 3.77 12.89 20.89
C GLY A 484 2.47 12.64 21.64
N LEU A 485 2.45 11.79 22.65
CA LEU A 485 1.25 11.42 23.40
C LEU A 485 0.69 12.59 24.22
N LYS A 486 -0.64 12.61 24.49
CA LYS A 486 -1.41 13.70 25.14
C LYS A 486 -1.62 14.99 24.33
N SER A 487 -1.81 14.96 23.01
CA SER A 487 -2.41 16.14 22.38
C SER A 487 -3.85 16.32 22.88
N LEU A 488 -4.31 17.58 23.01
CA LEU A 488 -5.69 17.90 23.42
C LEU A 488 -6.75 17.25 22.52
N GLU A 489 -6.36 16.83 21.32
CA GLU A 489 -7.23 16.32 20.26
C GLU A 489 -7.30 14.79 20.21
N ARG A 490 -6.44 14.04 20.93
CA ARG A 490 -6.35 12.57 20.86
C ARG A 490 -7.05 11.83 21.99
N THR A 491 -7.62 10.67 21.67
CA THR A 491 -8.32 9.81 22.63
C THR A 491 -7.42 8.72 23.22
N PRO A 492 -7.79 8.13 24.38
CA PRO A 492 -7.07 7.01 24.96
C PRO A 492 -6.89 5.81 24.01
N GLN A 493 -7.90 5.52 23.18
CA GLN A 493 -7.86 4.43 22.21
C GLN A 493 -6.86 4.68 21.07
N GLU A 494 -6.76 5.94 20.61
CA GLU A 494 -5.78 6.31 19.57
C GLU A 494 -4.35 6.15 20.08
N ASP A 495 -4.08 6.61 21.31
CA ASP A 495 -2.77 6.42 21.94
C ASP A 495 -2.45 4.94 22.19
N MET A 496 -3.46 4.11 22.53
CA MET A 496 -3.32 2.67 22.65
C MET A 496 -2.91 2.02 21.31
N PHE A 497 -3.56 2.38 20.19
CA PHE A 497 -3.18 1.85 18.86
C PHE A 497 -1.74 2.19 18.48
N LEU A 498 -1.30 3.43 18.74
CA LEU A 498 0.08 3.84 18.48
C LEU A 498 1.08 3.07 19.35
N ALA A 499 0.78 2.91 20.63
CA ALA A 499 1.61 2.15 21.57
C ALA A 499 1.73 0.67 21.16
N LEU A 500 0.62 0.05 20.78
CA LEU A 500 0.56 -1.32 20.28
C LEU A 500 1.39 -1.48 19.01
N PHE A 501 1.14 -0.64 18.01
CA PHE A 501 1.87 -0.68 16.74
C PHE A 501 3.37 -0.56 16.99
N ASN A 502 3.78 0.41 17.81
CA ASN A 502 5.18 0.66 18.16
C ASN A 502 5.85 -0.57 18.78
N THR A 503 5.17 -1.20 19.74
CA THR A 503 5.68 -2.37 20.45
C THR A 503 5.83 -3.57 19.52
N VAL A 504 4.83 -3.80 18.66
CA VAL A 504 4.79 -4.95 17.75
C VAL A 504 5.81 -4.82 16.61
N VAL A 505 6.25 -3.63 16.23
CA VAL A 505 7.23 -3.47 15.12
C VAL A 505 8.67 -3.24 15.58
N SER A 506 8.88 -2.68 16.77
CA SER A 506 10.20 -2.19 17.18
C SER A 506 11.12 -3.27 17.76
N ASN A 507 12.43 -3.12 17.57
CA ASN A 507 13.46 -3.83 18.36
C ASN A 507 13.84 -3.04 19.62
N LEU A 508 13.86 -1.71 19.52
CA LEU A 508 14.21 -0.81 20.62
C LEU A 508 13.29 0.42 20.61
N ILE A 509 12.63 0.70 21.73
CA ILE A 509 11.75 1.85 21.89
C ILE A 509 12.38 2.85 22.83
N LEU A 510 12.52 4.10 22.38
CA LEU A 510 13.01 5.21 23.18
C LEU A 510 11.82 5.98 23.75
N LEU A 511 11.45 5.66 24.99
CA LEU A 511 10.33 6.30 25.69
C LEU A 511 10.80 7.53 26.45
N LYS A 512 10.22 8.69 26.16
CA LYS A 512 10.57 9.96 26.77
C LYS A 512 9.45 10.48 27.66
N ASP A 513 9.76 10.65 28.95
CA ASP A 513 8.81 10.98 30.03
C ASP A 513 7.84 9.83 30.36
N ILE A 514 7.29 9.76 31.59
CA ILE A 514 6.78 8.51 32.18
C ILE A 514 5.37 8.62 32.75
N SER A 515 4.92 9.79 33.21
CA SER A 515 3.92 9.86 34.30
C SER A 515 2.50 9.31 34.02
N THR A 516 2.15 8.91 32.79
CA THR A 516 0.76 8.48 32.42
C THR A 516 0.65 7.42 31.30
N MET A 517 1.77 6.92 30.75
CA MET A 517 1.73 6.03 29.59
C MET A 517 1.56 4.55 29.94
N PHE A 518 1.88 4.15 31.18
CA PHE A 518 1.80 2.75 31.60
C PHE A 518 0.39 2.19 31.55
N GLN A 519 -0.61 2.99 31.92
CA GLN A 519 -2.00 2.55 31.82
C GLN A 519 -2.39 2.22 30.37
N LYS A 520 -1.89 2.96 29.38
CA LYS A 520 -2.19 2.77 27.96
C LYS A 520 -1.51 1.51 27.41
N PHE A 521 -0.28 1.23 27.87
CA PHE A 521 0.37 -0.04 27.57
C PHE A 521 -0.37 -1.21 28.21
N GLN A 522 -0.82 -1.05 29.45
CA GLN A 522 -1.59 -2.08 30.16
C GLN A 522 -2.92 -2.38 29.44
N ASP A 523 -3.60 -1.36 28.92
CA ASP A 523 -4.81 -1.53 28.11
C ASP A 523 -4.53 -2.32 26.82
N GLY A 524 -3.42 -2.01 26.15
CA GLY A 524 -2.97 -2.77 24.98
C GLY A 524 -2.57 -4.22 25.30
N ALA A 525 -1.92 -4.45 26.45
CA ALA A 525 -1.47 -5.77 26.87
C ALA A 525 -2.62 -6.76 27.10
N LYS A 526 -3.84 -6.28 27.35
CA LYS A 526 -5.05 -7.10 27.49
C LYS A 526 -5.63 -7.58 26.15
N LEU A 527 -5.25 -6.97 25.02
CA LEU A 527 -5.81 -7.28 23.69
C LEU A 527 -5.07 -8.40 22.96
N PHE A 528 -3.80 -8.65 23.29
CA PHE A 528 -2.98 -9.68 22.65
C PHE A 528 -2.62 -10.79 23.64
N GLU A 529 -2.56 -12.02 23.15
CA GLU A 529 -1.84 -13.07 23.85
C GLU A 529 -0.34 -12.75 23.84
N SER A 530 0.33 -13.04 24.95
CA SER A 530 1.78 -12.90 25.09
C SER A 530 2.48 -13.85 24.12
N ASP A 531 2.70 -13.40 22.88
CA ASP A 531 3.53 -14.12 21.93
C ASP A 531 4.98 -13.60 22.02
N PRO A 532 5.90 -14.40 22.58
CA PRO A 532 7.31 -14.01 22.70
C PRO A 532 8.00 -13.82 21.34
N LYS A 533 7.42 -14.30 20.23
CA LYS A 533 7.92 -14.01 18.88
C LYS A 533 7.55 -12.59 18.43
N ILE A 534 6.38 -12.10 18.83
CA ILE A 534 5.88 -10.78 18.43
C ILE A 534 6.48 -9.69 19.34
N PHE A 535 6.46 -9.93 20.66
CA PHE A 535 6.83 -8.97 21.69
C PHE A 535 8.31 -9.07 22.09
N GLN A 536 9.19 -8.74 21.13
CA GLN A 536 10.65 -8.77 21.29
C GLN A 536 11.29 -7.39 21.52
N ALA A 537 10.47 -6.34 21.60
CA ALA A 537 10.95 -4.98 21.76
C ALA A 537 11.59 -4.77 23.14
N ARG A 538 12.69 -4.02 23.20
CA ARG A 538 13.25 -3.54 24.48
C ARG A 538 12.85 -2.09 24.72
N LEU A 539 12.28 -1.80 25.88
CA LEU A 539 11.82 -0.47 26.28
C LEU A 539 12.95 0.29 27.01
N CYS A 540 13.47 1.35 26.38
CA CYS A 540 14.44 2.26 26.97
C CYS A 540 13.74 3.55 27.43
N VAL A 541 13.60 3.69 28.73
CA VAL A 541 12.96 4.84 29.36
C VAL A 541 14.02 5.91 29.63
N ILE A 542 13.85 7.06 28.98
CA ILE A 542 14.82 8.15 28.96
C ILE A 542 14.33 9.30 29.83
N ILE A 543 15.08 9.55 30.89
CA ILE A 543 14.83 10.64 31.83
C ILE A 543 15.78 11.76 31.47
N LYS A 544 15.24 12.91 31.06
CA LYS A 544 16.03 13.98 30.45
C LYS A 544 16.66 14.90 31.49
N ASP A 545 17.69 15.60 31.04
CA ASP A 545 18.34 16.69 31.76
C ASP A 545 18.76 16.34 33.18
N VAL A 546 19.28 15.12 33.35
CA VAL A 546 19.73 14.60 34.64
C VAL A 546 21.18 15.03 34.91
N PRO A 547 21.43 15.86 35.93
CA PRO A 547 22.78 16.18 36.39
C PRO A 547 23.53 14.92 36.82
N LYS A 548 24.87 14.96 36.80
CA LYS A 548 25.68 13.78 37.17
C LYS A 548 25.42 13.29 38.59
N VAL A 549 25.08 14.19 39.51
CA VAL A 549 24.88 13.92 40.94
C VAL A 549 23.58 13.17 41.24
N ASP A 550 22.52 13.37 40.44
CA ASP A 550 21.17 12.84 40.74
C ASP A 550 20.88 11.49 40.06
N ARG A 551 21.85 10.94 39.31
CA ARG A 551 21.62 9.78 38.43
C ARG A 551 21.16 8.54 39.17
N ASP A 552 21.84 8.20 40.26
CA ASP A 552 21.60 6.96 40.98
C ASP A 552 20.29 7.02 41.77
N ASP A 553 19.99 8.19 42.35
CA ASP A 553 18.74 8.44 43.05
C ASP A 553 17.54 8.37 42.10
N ILE A 554 17.64 8.96 40.91
CA ILE A 554 16.58 8.89 39.90
C ILE A 554 16.35 7.45 39.44
N ILE A 555 17.42 6.69 39.18
CA ILE A 555 17.29 5.27 38.81
C ILE A 555 16.53 4.51 39.90
N ARG A 556 16.91 4.69 41.18
CA ARG A 556 16.26 4.03 42.32
C ARG A 556 14.78 4.36 42.43
N VAL A 557 14.41 5.64 42.27
CA VAL A 557 13.01 6.09 42.33
C VAL A 557 12.16 5.46 41.23
N PHE A 558 12.67 5.42 40.00
CA PHE A 558 11.91 4.85 38.89
C PHE A 558 11.83 3.33 38.96
N GLN A 559 12.89 2.65 39.37
CA GLN A 559 12.86 1.20 39.64
C GLN A 559 11.76 0.86 40.66
N SER A 560 11.72 1.56 41.79
CA SER A 560 10.67 1.35 42.81
C SER A 560 9.24 1.55 42.28
N LYS A 561 9.03 2.51 41.35
CA LYS A 561 7.72 2.68 40.70
C LYS A 561 7.36 1.51 39.79
N PHE A 562 8.33 0.97 39.06
CA PHE A 562 8.09 -0.20 38.20
C PHE A 562 7.85 -1.46 39.02
N ASP A 563 8.62 -1.67 40.09
CA ASP A 563 8.41 -2.80 40.99
C ASP A 563 7.01 -2.79 41.59
N ARG A 564 6.50 -1.60 41.95
CA ARG A 564 5.12 -1.44 42.41
C ARG A 564 4.10 -1.81 41.34
N LEU A 565 4.27 -1.33 40.09
CA LEU A 565 3.37 -1.68 38.98
C LEU A 565 3.36 -3.19 38.69
N VAL A 566 4.52 -3.82 38.75
CA VAL A 566 4.64 -5.29 38.58
C VAL A 566 3.97 -6.02 39.74
N SER A 567 4.06 -5.50 40.97
CA SER A 567 3.38 -6.10 42.13
C SER A 567 1.86 -5.93 42.11
N GLU A 568 1.35 -4.82 41.56
CA GLU A 568 -0.08 -4.52 41.45
C GLU A 568 -0.75 -5.39 40.36
N GLU A 569 -0.11 -5.52 39.19
CA GLU A 569 -0.70 -6.19 38.01
C GLU A 569 -0.26 -7.66 37.83
N GLY A 570 0.66 -8.17 38.66
CA GLY A 570 1.12 -9.56 38.64
C GLY A 570 1.79 -9.99 37.33
N GLU A 571 1.59 -11.24 36.90
CA GLU A 571 2.14 -11.78 35.64
C GLU A 571 1.52 -11.16 34.38
N ASP A 572 0.38 -10.48 34.53
CA ASP A 572 -0.38 -9.85 33.44
C ASP A 572 0.06 -8.42 33.11
N ASN A 573 1.14 -7.93 33.72
CA ASN A 573 1.66 -6.59 33.46
C ASN A 573 2.26 -6.44 32.04
N PHE A 574 2.14 -5.24 31.47
CA PHE A 574 2.59 -4.94 30.12
C PHE A 574 4.12 -5.13 29.92
N ILE A 575 4.94 -5.02 30.96
CA ILE A 575 6.41 -5.17 30.85
C ILE A 575 6.76 -6.63 30.54
N THR A 576 6.12 -7.56 31.23
CA THR A 576 6.26 -8.99 30.96
C THR A 576 5.60 -9.35 29.62
N LYS A 577 4.34 -8.95 29.41
CA LYS A 577 3.57 -9.35 28.21
C LYS A 577 4.05 -8.74 26.90
N MET A 578 4.37 -7.45 26.89
CA MET A 578 4.67 -6.70 25.66
C MET A 578 6.17 -6.50 25.41
N TYR A 579 7.00 -6.60 26.44
CA TYR A 579 8.44 -6.29 26.34
C TYR A 579 9.34 -7.45 26.80
N GLY A 580 8.78 -8.61 27.16
CA GLY A 580 9.56 -9.78 27.59
C GLY A 580 10.50 -9.48 28.75
N SER A 581 10.08 -8.62 29.68
CA SER A 581 10.87 -8.10 30.81
C SER A 581 12.08 -7.22 30.38
N GLY A 582 12.15 -6.82 29.12
CA GLY A 582 13.19 -5.98 28.56
C GLY A 582 12.98 -4.49 28.83
N LEU A 583 13.29 -4.03 30.06
CA LEU A 583 13.21 -2.62 30.45
C LEU A 583 14.59 -2.06 30.81
N ASP A 584 14.87 -0.82 30.38
CA ASP A 584 16.06 -0.07 30.78
C ASP A 584 15.71 1.36 31.17
N ILE A 585 16.17 1.83 32.34
CA ILE A 585 16.10 3.24 32.73
C ILE A 585 17.43 3.91 32.39
N ILE A 586 17.39 4.97 31.60
CA ILE A 586 18.58 5.70 31.15
C ILE A 586 18.48 7.16 31.59
N PRO A 587 19.22 7.58 32.64
CA PRO A 587 19.35 9.00 32.95
C PRO A 587 20.19 9.65 31.85
N TRP A 588 19.57 10.63 31.18
CA TRP A 588 20.15 11.32 30.05
C TRP A 588 20.85 12.60 30.51
N PRO A 589 22.08 12.87 30.06
CA PRO A 589 22.79 14.10 30.41
C PRO A 589 22.02 15.37 29.99
N VAL A 590 22.38 16.50 30.62
CA VAL A 590 21.86 17.83 30.29
C VAL A 590 22.10 18.16 28.82
N PHE A 591 21.07 18.69 28.16
CA PHE A 591 21.15 19.11 26.77
C PHE A 591 22.27 20.13 26.53
N GLY A 592 23.06 19.93 25.47
CA GLY A 592 24.20 20.78 25.12
C GLY A 592 25.55 20.35 25.72
N ASP A 593 25.60 19.44 26.69
CA ASP A 593 26.85 18.82 27.15
C ASP A 593 27.35 17.80 26.10
N ILE A 594 28.67 17.74 25.86
CA ILE A 594 29.29 16.70 25.02
C ILE A 594 28.95 15.28 25.50
N ALA A 595 28.71 15.12 26.80
CA ALA A 595 28.26 13.86 27.40
C ALA A 595 26.91 13.39 26.83
N TRP A 596 26.04 14.33 26.43
CA TRP A 596 24.75 14.04 25.78
C TRP A 596 24.97 13.24 24.50
N PHE A 597 25.84 13.73 23.60
CA PHE A 597 26.13 13.07 22.33
C PHE A 597 26.92 11.78 22.52
N LYS A 598 27.86 11.74 23.47
CA LYS A 598 28.60 10.50 23.80
C LYS A 598 27.67 9.39 24.27
N LYS A 599 26.55 9.71 24.94
CA LYS A 599 25.58 8.71 25.42
C LYS A 599 24.80 8.03 24.29
N LEU A 600 24.70 8.62 23.09
CA LEU A 600 24.10 7.97 21.93
C LEU A 600 24.81 6.66 21.56
N SER A 601 26.14 6.63 21.68
CA SER A 601 26.92 5.40 21.43
C SER A 601 26.55 4.24 22.37
N PHE A 602 26.10 4.55 23.60
CA PHE A 602 25.62 3.56 24.54
C PHE A 602 24.26 2.97 24.11
N VAL A 603 23.37 3.81 23.59
CA VAL A 603 22.09 3.35 23.03
C VAL A 603 22.32 2.53 21.76
N ASN A 604 23.24 2.95 20.88
CA ASN A 604 23.58 2.17 19.68
C ASN A 604 24.11 0.77 20.06
N LYS A 605 25.04 0.67 21.02
CA LYS A 605 25.51 -0.65 21.53
C LYS A 605 24.37 -1.53 22.07
N LYS A 606 23.31 -0.94 22.63
CA LYS A 606 22.12 -1.69 23.06
C LYS A 606 21.30 -2.16 21.87
N LEU A 607 21.12 -1.33 20.84
CA LEU A 607 20.45 -1.68 19.59
C LEU A 607 21.19 -2.81 18.84
N GLU A 608 22.51 -2.75 18.79
CA GLU A 608 23.36 -3.79 18.19
C GLU A 608 23.20 -5.15 18.88
N LYS A 609 23.08 -5.15 20.22
CA LYS A 609 22.87 -6.37 21.01
C LYS A 609 21.45 -6.96 20.91
N GLN A 610 20.47 -6.20 20.42
CA GLN A 610 19.12 -6.75 20.25
C GLN A 610 19.15 -7.87 19.20
N LYS A 611 18.44 -8.96 19.51
CA LYS A 611 18.21 -10.05 18.56
C LYS A 611 17.54 -9.49 17.30
N VAL A 612 17.90 -10.07 16.17
CA VAL A 612 17.31 -9.71 14.89
C VAL A 612 15.89 -10.25 14.88
N LYS A 613 14.92 -9.33 14.80
CA LYS A 613 13.50 -9.68 14.72
C LYS A 613 13.12 -10.10 13.30
N TYR A 614 13.69 -9.41 12.31
CA TYR A 614 13.42 -9.65 10.90
C TYR A 614 14.72 -10.05 10.19
N GLU A 615 14.83 -11.33 9.85
CA GLU A 615 16.03 -11.89 9.21
C GLU A 615 16.27 -11.36 7.80
N ASN A 616 15.23 -10.84 7.14
CA ASN A 616 15.33 -10.27 5.81
C ASN A 616 14.30 -9.13 5.63
N ALA A 617 14.59 -8.22 4.70
CA ALA A 617 13.81 -7.02 4.44
C ALA A 617 12.46 -7.29 3.78
N ILE A 618 12.33 -8.41 3.05
CA ILE A 618 11.09 -8.82 2.40
C ILE A 618 10.05 -9.23 3.46
N THR A 619 10.48 -10.03 4.44
CA THR A 619 9.64 -10.44 5.58
C THR A 619 9.23 -9.24 6.41
N PHE A 620 10.16 -8.32 6.74
CA PHE A 620 9.80 -7.08 7.44
C PHE A 620 8.68 -6.30 6.73
N LEU A 621 8.82 -6.11 5.41
CA LEU A 621 7.85 -5.37 4.60
C LEU A 621 6.46 -6.06 4.60
N GLN A 622 6.43 -7.39 4.54
CA GLN A 622 5.17 -8.14 4.61
C GLN A 622 4.54 -8.00 6.00
N ASP A 623 5.33 -8.24 7.06
CA ASP A 623 4.84 -8.28 8.44
C ASP A 623 4.26 -6.93 8.87
N ILE A 624 4.98 -5.82 8.64
CA ILE A 624 4.50 -4.50 9.04
C ILE A 624 3.18 -4.13 8.37
N LYS A 625 2.98 -4.49 7.09
CA LYS A 625 1.72 -4.25 6.38
C LYS A 625 0.58 -5.07 6.94
N VAL A 626 0.83 -6.34 7.26
CA VAL A 626 -0.18 -7.22 7.89
C VAL A 626 -0.54 -6.71 9.28
N ILE A 627 0.44 -6.32 10.10
CA ILE A 627 0.22 -5.71 11.41
C ILE A 627 -0.66 -4.45 11.28
N MET A 628 -0.33 -3.55 10.36
CA MET A 628 -1.11 -2.33 10.12
C MET A 628 -2.54 -2.63 9.62
N ALA A 629 -2.70 -3.64 8.78
CA ALA A 629 -4.01 -4.08 8.29
C ALA A 629 -4.86 -4.68 9.42
N LYS A 630 -4.26 -5.49 10.30
CA LYS A 630 -4.93 -6.06 11.49
C LYS A 630 -5.38 -4.97 12.45
N LEU A 631 -4.51 -3.99 12.75
CA LEU A 631 -4.88 -2.84 13.59
C LEU A 631 -6.01 -1.99 12.99
N LYS A 632 -6.04 -1.83 11.66
CA LYS A 632 -7.12 -1.09 10.97
C LYS A 632 -8.50 -1.74 11.17
N ILE A 633 -8.56 -3.07 11.18
CA ILE A 633 -9.83 -3.82 11.28
C ILE A 633 -10.09 -4.41 12.68
N CYS A 634 -9.21 -4.12 13.65
CA CYS A 634 -9.21 -4.70 14.99
C CYS A 634 -9.21 -6.24 15.00
N ASP A 635 -8.46 -6.83 14.07
CA ASP A 635 -8.21 -8.27 14.05
C ASP A 635 -7.10 -8.59 15.07
N TRP A 636 -7.52 -9.19 16.18
CA TRP A 636 -6.63 -9.57 17.27
C TRP A 636 -6.10 -10.99 17.16
N ASP A 637 -6.43 -11.76 16.11
CA ASP A 637 -6.02 -13.15 15.96
C ASP A 637 -4.50 -13.28 15.71
N SER A 638 -3.99 -14.51 15.76
CA SER A 638 -2.56 -14.81 15.55
C SER A 638 -2.00 -14.19 14.27
N LEU A 639 -0.86 -13.50 14.40
CA LEU A 639 -0.13 -12.93 13.26
C LEU A 639 0.42 -14.04 12.36
N ASP A 640 0.98 -15.11 12.94
CA ASP A 640 1.54 -16.26 12.21
C ASP A 640 0.47 -16.90 11.31
N GLU A 641 -0.74 -17.09 11.83
CA GLU A 641 -1.86 -17.67 11.08
C GLU A 641 -2.31 -16.75 9.92
N SER A 642 -2.37 -15.44 10.16
CA SER A 642 -2.64 -14.46 9.10
C SER A 642 -1.57 -14.47 8.01
N LEU A 643 -0.29 -14.57 8.37
CA LEU A 643 0.82 -14.64 7.43
C LEU A 643 0.79 -15.92 6.59
N ILE A 644 0.48 -17.07 7.20
CA ILE A 644 0.26 -18.35 6.51
C ILE A 644 -0.86 -18.20 5.48
N GLN A 645 -2.01 -17.67 5.89
CA GLN A 645 -3.16 -17.49 5.00
C GLN A 645 -2.84 -16.57 3.81
N ILE A 646 -2.18 -15.44 4.05
CA ILE A 646 -1.77 -14.50 2.99
C ILE A 646 -0.76 -15.16 2.04
N ARG A 647 0.20 -15.93 2.56
CA ARG A 647 1.18 -16.64 1.75
C ARG A 647 0.50 -17.68 0.86
N ILE A 648 -0.35 -18.54 1.43
CA ILE A 648 -1.08 -19.57 0.68
C ILE A 648 -2.03 -18.93 -0.36
N ALA A 649 -2.78 -17.89 0.00
CA ALA A 649 -3.66 -17.17 -0.93
C ALA A 649 -2.88 -16.57 -2.10
N THR A 650 -1.71 -15.98 -1.81
CA THR A 650 -0.82 -15.45 -2.86
C THR A 650 -0.31 -16.55 -3.78
N LEU A 651 0.14 -17.68 -3.23
CA LEU A 651 0.57 -18.84 -4.05
C LEU A 651 -0.57 -19.38 -4.90
N LYS A 652 -1.78 -19.53 -4.36
CA LYS A 652 -2.98 -19.97 -5.10
C LYS A 652 -3.30 -19.03 -6.27
N LYS A 653 -3.19 -17.72 -6.07
CA LYS A 653 -3.41 -16.72 -7.12
C LYS A 653 -2.36 -16.79 -8.22
N LEU A 654 -1.10 -17.05 -7.88
CA LEU A 654 0.01 -17.16 -8.83
C LEU A 654 0.06 -18.51 -9.55
N LEU A 655 -0.54 -19.54 -8.95
CA LEU A 655 -0.47 -20.92 -9.41
C LEU A 655 -0.91 -21.12 -10.88
N PRO A 656 -2.01 -20.52 -11.39
CA PRO A 656 -2.36 -20.64 -12.81
C PRO A 656 -1.24 -20.18 -13.73
N THR A 657 -0.67 -18.99 -13.48
CA THR A 657 0.45 -18.46 -14.28
C THR A 657 1.72 -19.29 -14.14
N ALA A 658 2.00 -19.80 -12.93
CA ALA A 658 3.15 -20.68 -12.68
C ALA A 658 3.04 -21.99 -13.47
N ILE A 659 1.84 -22.60 -13.52
CA ILE A 659 1.57 -23.82 -14.27
C ILE A 659 1.59 -23.56 -15.78
N SER A 660 0.96 -22.49 -16.24
CA SER A 660 0.88 -22.13 -17.67
C SER A 660 2.24 -21.73 -18.25
N TYR A 661 3.03 -20.92 -17.54
CA TYR A 661 4.23 -20.27 -18.10
C TYR A 661 5.54 -20.49 -17.33
N GLY A 662 5.52 -21.07 -16.13
CA GLY A 662 6.74 -21.24 -15.33
C GLY A 662 7.23 -19.90 -14.76
N LEU A 663 6.29 -18.97 -14.57
CA LEU A 663 6.52 -17.59 -14.18
C LEU A 663 5.50 -17.18 -13.12
N GLU A 664 5.83 -16.19 -12.29
CA GLU A 664 4.84 -15.54 -11.42
C GLU A 664 4.00 -14.51 -12.18
N ARG A 665 4.55 -13.92 -13.24
CA ARG A 665 3.88 -12.88 -14.03
C ARG A 665 4.39 -12.82 -15.46
N LYS A 666 3.46 -12.69 -16.40
CA LYS A 666 3.70 -12.53 -17.85
C LYS A 666 3.14 -11.17 -18.31
N ASP A 667 3.89 -10.11 -18.04
CA ASP A 667 3.58 -8.73 -18.46
C ASP A 667 4.79 -8.13 -19.20
N SER A 668 4.88 -6.80 -19.35
CA SER A 668 6.03 -6.08 -19.94
C SER A 668 7.37 -6.36 -19.24
N VAL A 669 7.32 -6.78 -17.97
CA VAL A 669 8.47 -7.29 -17.21
C VAL A 669 8.13 -8.71 -16.77
N THR A 670 8.79 -9.69 -17.37
CA THR A 670 8.65 -11.10 -16.99
C THR A 670 9.21 -11.33 -15.59
N LYS A 671 8.43 -12.01 -14.74
CA LYS A 671 8.84 -12.31 -13.37
C LYS A 671 8.98 -13.82 -13.19
N LEU A 672 10.20 -14.27 -12.94
CA LEU A 672 10.52 -15.68 -12.66
C LEU A 672 9.80 -16.16 -11.39
N LEU A 673 9.70 -17.48 -11.23
CA LEU A 673 9.33 -18.10 -9.96
C LEU A 673 10.36 -17.70 -8.90
N LEU A 674 9.93 -17.13 -7.78
CA LEU A 674 10.80 -16.70 -6.70
C LEU A 674 10.53 -17.48 -5.41
N ASP A 675 11.57 -17.65 -4.61
CA ASP A 675 11.43 -17.88 -3.17
C ASP A 675 11.06 -16.54 -2.50
N HIS A 676 9.87 -16.45 -1.92
CA HIS A 676 9.34 -15.21 -1.33
C HIS A 676 9.96 -14.87 0.02
N ASP A 677 10.74 -15.77 0.62
CA ASP A 677 11.50 -15.47 1.83
C ASP A 677 12.88 -14.89 1.53
N THR A 678 13.48 -15.26 0.39
CA THR A 678 14.85 -14.83 0.03
C THR A 678 14.90 -13.87 -1.15
N GLY A 679 13.84 -13.81 -1.95
CA GLY A 679 13.76 -13.05 -3.20
C GLY A 679 14.56 -13.66 -4.36
N LYS A 680 15.14 -14.85 -4.18
CA LYS A 680 15.95 -15.51 -5.21
C LYS A 680 15.10 -16.29 -6.21
N PRO A 681 15.50 -16.37 -7.49
CA PRO A 681 14.79 -17.16 -8.48
C PRO A 681 14.91 -18.66 -8.19
N ILE A 682 13.82 -19.38 -8.43
CA ILE A 682 13.81 -20.84 -8.46
C ILE A 682 14.58 -21.30 -9.69
N GLU A 683 15.59 -22.12 -9.42
CA GLU A 683 16.49 -22.69 -10.40
C GLU A 683 15.77 -23.28 -11.62
N ASP A 684 16.31 -22.97 -12.80
CA ASP A 684 15.92 -23.49 -14.12
C ASP A 684 17.19 -24.09 -14.75
N PRO A 685 17.52 -25.35 -14.45
CA PRO A 685 18.76 -25.95 -14.93
C PRO A 685 18.74 -26.04 -16.46
N LYS A 686 19.88 -25.79 -17.10
CA LYS A 686 20.08 -26.08 -18.53
C LYS A 686 20.02 -27.59 -18.74
N THR A 687 19.38 -28.02 -19.83
CA THR A 687 19.12 -29.43 -20.12
C THR A 687 19.35 -29.70 -21.60
N ASP A 688 19.92 -30.85 -21.94
CA ASP A 688 20.24 -31.22 -23.32
C ASP A 688 19.30 -32.30 -23.87
N LEU A 689 19.08 -32.29 -25.18
CA LEU A 689 18.27 -33.30 -25.87
C LEU A 689 18.79 -34.73 -25.67
N SER A 690 20.11 -34.89 -25.55
CA SER A 690 20.78 -36.16 -25.30
C SER A 690 20.42 -36.80 -23.95
N ASP A 691 19.92 -36.01 -22.98
CA ASP A 691 19.44 -36.52 -21.69
C ASP A 691 18.07 -37.23 -21.82
N ILE A 692 17.38 -37.01 -22.95
CA ILE A 692 16.02 -37.51 -23.21
C ILE A 692 16.04 -38.62 -24.27
N LEU A 693 16.78 -38.39 -25.36
CA LEU A 693 16.80 -39.27 -26.54
C LEU A 693 18.22 -39.81 -26.78
N ASN A 694 18.34 -41.13 -26.80
CA ASN A 694 19.61 -41.80 -27.10
C ASN A 694 19.96 -41.62 -28.60
N ASN A 695 21.24 -41.35 -28.90
CA ASN A 695 21.83 -41.20 -30.23
C ASN A 695 21.56 -39.85 -30.96
N PHE A 696 21.33 -38.77 -30.22
CA PHE A 696 21.28 -37.41 -30.76
C PHE A 696 22.44 -36.56 -30.20
N ASP A 697 22.87 -35.57 -30.98
CA ASP A 697 23.90 -34.62 -30.53
C ASP A 697 23.39 -33.74 -29.38
N SER A 698 24.32 -33.20 -28.59
CA SER A 698 23.99 -32.31 -27.46
C SER A 698 23.43 -30.99 -27.98
N THR A 699 22.10 -30.86 -27.94
CA THR A 699 21.38 -29.63 -28.28
C THR A 699 20.71 -29.10 -27.01
N GLU A 700 21.08 -27.89 -26.60
CA GLU A 700 20.51 -27.22 -25.42
C GLU A 700 19.03 -26.93 -25.67
N LEU A 701 18.16 -27.43 -24.78
CA LEU A 701 16.72 -27.22 -24.85
C LEU A 701 16.30 -25.84 -24.34
N LEU A 702 15.14 -25.39 -24.80
CA LEU A 702 14.50 -24.16 -24.30
C LEU A 702 14.41 -24.14 -22.76
N PRO A 703 14.63 -22.99 -22.09
CA PRO A 703 14.37 -22.82 -20.66
C PRO A 703 12.91 -23.08 -20.28
N ASP A 704 12.62 -23.47 -19.04
CA ASP A 704 11.24 -23.81 -18.64
C ASP A 704 10.40 -22.54 -18.58
N ALA A 705 11.02 -21.45 -18.15
CA ALA A 705 10.38 -20.15 -18.11
C ALA A 705 9.88 -19.75 -19.51
N ASN A 706 8.63 -19.27 -19.55
CA ASN A 706 7.93 -18.72 -20.72
C ASN A 706 7.40 -19.73 -21.75
N ILE A 707 7.58 -21.05 -21.57
CA ILE A 707 6.89 -22.05 -22.38
C ILE A 707 5.41 -22.10 -21.98
N HIS A 708 4.51 -21.92 -22.96
CA HIS A 708 3.05 -21.92 -22.76
C HIS A 708 2.48 -23.34 -22.76
N LEU A 709 2.14 -23.86 -21.58
CA LEU A 709 1.74 -25.26 -21.41
C LEU A 709 0.27 -25.45 -20.99
N TYR A 710 -0.44 -24.41 -20.57
CA TYR A 710 -1.83 -24.57 -20.10
C TYR A 710 -2.64 -23.30 -20.33
N ASP A 711 -3.78 -23.44 -20.99
CA ASP A 711 -4.81 -22.41 -21.11
C ASP A 711 -6.17 -23.12 -21.24
N GLU A 712 -7.16 -22.66 -20.48
CA GLU A 712 -8.50 -23.26 -20.48
C GLU A 712 -9.31 -22.93 -21.74
N TYR A 713 -8.91 -21.89 -22.49
CA TYR A 713 -9.63 -21.39 -23.65
C TYR A 713 -8.96 -21.74 -24.99
N VAL A 714 -7.77 -22.33 -24.96
CA VAL A 714 -6.99 -22.67 -26.16
C VAL A 714 -7.03 -24.17 -26.40
N SER A 715 -7.25 -24.58 -27.66
CA SER A 715 -7.25 -26.00 -28.01
C SER A 715 -5.86 -26.62 -27.84
N PHE A 716 -5.80 -27.92 -27.51
CA PHE A 716 -4.52 -28.63 -27.41
C PHE A 716 -3.70 -28.55 -28.71
N VAL A 717 -4.36 -28.56 -29.87
CA VAL A 717 -3.69 -28.48 -31.18
C VAL A 717 -2.90 -27.18 -31.34
N GLN A 718 -3.45 -26.05 -30.90
CA GLN A 718 -2.79 -24.75 -30.89
C GLN A 718 -1.71 -24.67 -29.80
N LEU A 719 -2.01 -25.14 -28.59
CA LEU A 719 -1.05 -25.14 -27.47
C LEU A 719 0.22 -25.94 -27.79
N SER A 720 0.10 -27.04 -28.53
CA SER A 720 1.22 -27.90 -28.89
C SER A 720 1.92 -27.51 -30.19
N GLU A 721 1.48 -26.47 -30.90
CA GLU A 721 2.04 -26.05 -32.18
C GLU A 721 3.52 -25.65 -32.07
N ASP A 722 3.84 -24.68 -31.21
CA ASP A 722 5.21 -24.21 -30.99
C ASP A 722 6.17 -25.35 -30.58
N LEU A 723 5.69 -26.29 -29.74
CA LEU A 723 6.50 -27.43 -29.29
C LEU A 723 6.67 -28.50 -30.38
N ARG A 724 5.70 -28.67 -31.28
CA ARG A 724 5.83 -29.56 -32.44
C ARG A 724 6.85 -29.00 -33.42
N GLU A 725 6.73 -27.73 -33.77
CA GLU A 725 7.67 -27.06 -34.69
C GLU A 725 9.10 -27.09 -34.14
N TYR A 726 9.27 -26.79 -32.85
CA TYR A 726 10.58 -26.85 -32.20
C TYR A 726 11.15 -28.28 -32.17
N PHE A 727 10.33 -29.31 -31.89
CA PHE A 727 10.78 -30.70 -31.92
C PHE A 727 11.21 -31.15 -33.32
N ASP A 728 10.44 -30.78 -34.34
CA ASP A 728 10.75 -31.09 -35.74
C ASP A 728 12.04 -30.41 -36.21
N GLU A 729 12.34 -29.20 -35.70
CA GLU A 729 13.58 -28.46 -35.98
C GLU A 729 14.81 -29.12 -35.35
N ILE A 730 14.74 -29.56 -34.08
CA ILE A 730 15.91 -30.09 -33.35
C ILE A 730 16.13 -31.59 -33.55
N VAL A 731 15.10 -32.35 -33.93
CA VAL A 731 15.17 -33.80 -34.15
C VAL A 731 15.11 -34.12 -35.64
N GLN A 732 13.89 -34.18 -36.18
CA GLN A 732 13.57 -34.39 -37.58
C GLN A 732 12.04 -34.35 -37.72
N SER A 733 11.54 -33.78 -38.81
CA SER A 733 10.10 -33.77 -39.09
C SER A 733 9.50 -35.18 -39.23
N GLN A 734 8.24 -35.34 -38.82
CA GLN A 734 7.49 -36.60 -38.98
C GLN A 734 7.37 -37.02 -40.47
N GLU A 735 7.50 -36.09 -41.40
CA GLU A 735 7.40 -36.35 -42.83
C GLU A 735 8.67 -36.97 -43.44
N GLU A 736 9.81 -36.86 -42.75
CA GLU A 736 11.14 -37.30 -43.23
C GLU A 736 11.69 -38.52 -42.49
N THR A 737 11.13 -38.88 -41.33
CA THR A 737 11.53 -40.08 -40.58
C THR A 737 11.23 -41.36 -41.35
N SER A 738 12.15 -42.33 -41.32
CA SER A 738 11.91 -43.69 -41.85
C SER A 738 11.12 -44.59 -40.90
N ASP A 739 10.98 -44.18 -39.64
CA ASP A 739 10.31 -44.95 -38.58
C ASP A 739 9.33 -44.04 -37.82
N GLU A 740 8.09 -44.06 -38.28
CA GLU A 740 6.99 -43.24 -37.76
C GLU A 740 6.59 -43.64 -36.32
N ILE A 741 6.80 -44.90 -35.93
CA ILE A 741 6.52 -45.40 -34.57
C ILE A 741 7.58 -44.86 -33.61
N LYS A 742 8.85 -44.95 -33.99
CA LYS A 742 9.96 -44.41 -33.20
C LYS A 742 9.88 -42.89 -33.05
N TRP A 743 9.44 -42.18 -34.09
CA TRP A 743 9.20 -40.73 -34.00
C TRP A 743 8.13 -40.41 -32.96
N TYR A 744 6.99 -41.11 -32.99
CA TYR A 744 5.91 -40.93 -32.00
C TYR A 744 6.40 -41.20 -30.56
N GLU A 745 7.17 -42.27 -30.36
CA GLU A 745 7.75 -42.58 -29.04
C GLU A 745 8.73 -41.51 -28.56
N ASN A 746 9.56 -40.98 -29.46
CA ASN A 746 10.51 -39.91 -29.15
C ASN A 746 9.80 -38.59 -28.82
N PHE A 747 8.79 -38.21 -29.62
CA PHE A 747 7.98 -37.03 -29.35
C PHE A 747 7.22 -37.14 -28.02
N GLY A 748 6.66 -38.31 -27.72
CA GLY A 748 6.04 -38.59 -26.42
C GLY A 748 7.02 -38.47 -25.25
N LYS A 749 8.25 -38.97 -25.38
CA LYS A 749 9.31 -38.80 -24.36
C LYS A 749 9.69 -37.34 -24.17
N PHE A 750 9.83 -36.59 -25.26
CA PHE A 750 10.13 -35.16 -25.24
C PHE A 750 9.05 -34.37 -24.50
N LEU A 751 7.77 -34.55 -24.85
CA LEU A 751 6.67 -33.87 -24.16
C LEU A 751 6.63 -34.24 -22.67
N ASN A 752 6.71 -35.54 -22.33
CA ASN A 752 6.73 -35.98 -20.94
C ASN A 752 7.85 -35.31 -20.15
N TYR A 753 9.05 -35.17 -20.73
CA TYR A 753 10.16 -34.49 -20.08
C TYR A 753 9.88 -33.01 -19.80
N ILE A 754 9.39 -32.26 -20.79
CA ILE A 754 9.07 -30.83 -20.64
C ILE A 754 8.01 -30.63 -19.54
N ILE A 755 6.99 -31.48 -19.51
CA ILE A 755 5.91 -31.42 -18.52
C ILE A 755 6.39 -31.81 -17.12
N GLU A 756 7.16 -32.89 -16.99
CA GLU A 756 7.75 -33.28 -15.70
C GLU A 756 8.71 -32.21 -15.17
N ARG A 757 9.44 -31.53 -16.05
CA ARG A 757 10.30 -30.38 -15.67
C ARG A 757 9.46 -29.25 -15.08
N ARG A 758 8.36 -28.86 -15.72
CA ARG A 758 7.42 -27.85 -15.20
C ARG A 758 6.81 -28.27 -13.87
N ILE A 759 6.30 -29.51 -13.78
CA ILE A 759 5.69 -30.08 -12.57
C ILE A 759 6.69 -30.04 -11.41
N SER A 760 7.91 -30.56 -11.63
CA SER A 760 8.98 -30.57 -10.62
C SER A 760 9.35 -29.17 -10.16
N ARG A 761 9.48 -28.22 -11.09
CA ARG A 761 9.83 -26.84 -10.76
C ARG A 761 8.73 -26.12 -9.99
N VAL A 762 7.46 -26.29 -10.36
CA VAL A 762 6.31 -25.73 -9.62
C VAL A 762 6.19 -26.37 -8.24
N ARG A 763 6.40 -27.69 -8.11
CA ARG A 763 6.46 -28.39 -6.81
C ARG A 763 7.58 -27.83 -5.93
N LYS A 764 8.79 -27.65 -6.48
CA LYS A 764 9.95 -27.05 -5.79
C LYS A 764 9.63 -25.62 -5.34
N TRP A 765 9.07 -24.80 -6.22
CA TRP A 765 8.64 -23.43 -5.90
C TRP A 765 7.62 -23.40 -4.76
N TYR A 766 6.58 -24.24 -4.82
CA TYR A 766 5.55 -24.29 -3.79
C TYR A 766 6.11 -24.80 -2.45
N ALA A 767 6.94 -25.84 -2.49
CA ALA A 767 7.58 -26.43 -1.31
C ALA A 767 8.51 -25.42 -0.61
N GLN A 768 9.35 -24.70 -1.37
CA GLN A 768 10.24 -23.69 -0.78
C GLN A 768 9.45 -22.56 -0.11
N ASN A 769 8.38 -22.08 -0.74
CA ASN A 769 7.53 -21.02 -0.20
C ASN A 769 6.63 -21.45 0.97
N THR A 770 6.57 -22.74 1.28
CA THR A 770 5.79 -23.31 2.39
C THR A 770 6.66 -24.04 3.44
N ALA A 771 7.97 -24.14 3.22
CA ALA A 771 8.88 -24.94 4.05
C ALA A 771 8.97 -24.48 5.51
N LYS A 772 8.84 -23.16 5.76
CA LYS A 772 8.87 -22.59 7.12
C LYS A 772 7.51 -22.58 7.82
N LEU A 773 6.45 -22.96 7.11
CA LEU A 773 5.09 -22.97 7.65
C LEU A 773 4.81 -24.33 8.33
N PRO A 774 3.94 -24.38 9.35
CA PRO A 774 3.53 -25.64 9.97
C PRO A 774 2.85 -26.56 8.93
N GLN A 775 3.39 -27.77 8.75
CA GLN A 775 2.94 -28.69 7.69
C GLN A 775 1.61 -29.39 8.01
N ASP A 776 1.22 -29.36 9.29
CA ASP A 776 -0.05 -29.81 9.83
C ASP A 776 -1.17 -28.74 9.73
N ASN A 777 -0.83 -27.51 9.32
CA ASN A 777 -1.83 -26.45 9.15
C ASN A 777 -2.77 -26.75 7.97
N SER A 778 -4.08 -26.64 8.20
CA SER A 778 -5.12 -26.96 7.23
C SER A 778 -5.02 -26.12 5.94
N ASN A 779 -4.61 -24.85 6.02
CA ASN A 779 -4.43 -24.00 4.84
C ASN A 779 -3.28 -24.50 3.96
N VAL A 780 -2.19 -24.95 4.57
CA VAL A 780 -1.00 -25.48 3.87
C VAL A 780 -1.35 -26.80 3.17
N ILE A 781 -2.04 -27.72 3.88
CA ILE A 781 -2.49 -29.00 3.33
C ILE A 781 -3.45 -28.77 2.15
N ASN A 782 -4.47 -27.94 2.34
CA ASN A 782 -5.47 -27.65 1.31
C ASN A 782 -4.83 -26.96 0.09
N GLY A 783 -3.88 -26.04 0.33
CA GLY A 783 -3.15 -25.37 -0.74
C GLY A 783 -2.28 -26.32 -1.55
N LYS A 784 -1.55 -27.22 -0.90
CA LYS A 784 -0.74 -28.26 -1.55
C LYS A 784 -1.61 -29.19 -2.40
N TYR A 785 -2.76 -29.60 -1.89
CA TYR A 785 -3.68 -30.46 -2.63
C TYR A 785 -4.25 -29.78 -3.88
N GLU A 786 -4.67 -28.53 -3.78
CA GLU A 786 -5.15 -27.76 -4.95
C GLU A 786 -4.04 -27.63 -6.02
N MET A 787 -2.79 -27.44 -5.58
CA MET A 787 -1.62 -27.43 -6.46
C MET A 787 -1.43 -28.77 -7.18
N GLU A 788 -1.39 -29.88 -6.46
CA GLU A 788 -1.24 -31.21 -7.06
C GLU A 788 -2.39 -31.54 -8.03
N GLN A 789 -3.63 -31.17 -7.72
CA GLN A 789 -4.75 -31.34 -8.64
C GLN A 789 -4.55 -30.61 -9.98
N LYS A 790 -4.05 -29.37 -9.96
CA LYS A 790 -3.81 -28.61 -11.19
C LYS A 790 -2.61 -29.17 -11.97
N LEU A 791 -1.58 -29.68 -11.28
CA LEU A 791 -0.46 -30.35 -11.94
C LEU A 791 -0.86 -31.68 -12.59
N ASP A 792 -1.74 -32.46 -11.94
CA ASP A 792 -2.30 -33.67 -12.53
C ASP A 792 -3.10 -33.36 -13.81
N LYS A 793 -3.86 -32.26 -13.82
CA LYS A 793 -4.57 -31.80 -15.03
C LYS A 793 -3.61 -31.45 -16.15
N LEU A 794 -2.50 -30.77 -15.84
CA LEU A 794 -1.45 -30.47 -16.81
C LEU A 794 -0.87 -31.77 -17.39
N ALA A 795 -0.51 -32.74 -16.55
CA ALA A 795 0.03 -34.03 -17.01
C ALA A 795 -0.95 -34.79 -17.92
N LEU A 796 -2.24 -34.78 -17.57
CA LEU A 796 -3.29 -35.42 -18.37
C LEU A 796 -3.50 -34.71 -19.72
N LEU A 797 -3.46 -33.37 -19.75
CA LEU A 797 -3.62 -32.58 -20.97
C LEU A 797 -2.55 -32.93 -22.02
N TRP A 798 -1.31 -33.15 -21.58
CA TRP A 798 -0.17 -33.42 -22.46
C TRP A 798 0.13 -34.90 -22.70
N THR A 799 -0.70 -35.80 -22.16
CA THR A 799 -0.65 -37.21 -22.52
C THR A 799 -1.16 -37.37 -23.95
N LEU A 800 -0.38 -37.98 -24.85
CA LEU A 800 -0.79 -38.20 -26.25
C LEU A 800 -1.85 -39.29 -26.39
N CYS A 801 -2.73 -39.18 -27.39
CA CYS A 801 -3.82 -40.13 -27.66
C CYS A 801 -3.30 -41.51 -28.11
N GLY A 802 -2.43 -41.56 -29.13
CA GLY A 802 -1.80 -42.80 -29.59
C GLY A 802 -2.71 -43.81 -30.28
N LEU A 803 -3.97 -43.46 -30.53
CA LEU A 803 -4.88 -44.26 -31.37
C LEU A 803 -4.61 -44.02 -32.85
N THR A 804 -5.02 -44.95 -33.71
CA THR A 804 -4.81 -44.83 -35.15
C THR A 804 -5.64 -43.66 -35.72
N CYS A 805 -4.99 -42.80 -36.50
CA CYS A 805 -5.62 -41.68 -37.20
C CYS A 805 -6.84 -42.12 -38.03
N GLN A 806 -7.83 -41.24 -38.16
CA GLN A 806 -9.03 -41.51 -38.93
C GLN A 806 -8.76 -41.46 -40.45
N GLN A 807 -7.81 -40.64 -40.90
CA GLN A 807 -7.52 -40.40 -42.32
C GLN A 807 -6.32 -41.18 -42.86
N CYS A 808 -5.41 -41.62 -42.00
CA CYS A 808 -4.22 -42.40 -42.35
C CYS A 808 -3.87 -43.40 -41.24
N HIS A 809 -2.74 -44.10 -41.34
CA HIS A 809 -2.33 -45.13 -40.37
C HIS A 809 -1.36 -44.61 -39.30
N LEU A 810 -1.04 -43.31 -39.32
CA LEU A 810 -0.24 -42.66 -38.28
C LEU A 810 -0.94 -42.66 -36.92
N LYS A 811 -0.16 -42.47 -35.87
CA LYS A 811 -0.65 -42.32 -34.50
C LYS A 811 -1.20 -40.91 -34.28
N CYS A 812 -2.34 -40.83 -33.60
CA CYS A 812 -2.96 -39.57 -33.19
C CYS A 812 -2.08 -38.87 -32.17
N ILE A 813 -1.75 -37.61 -32.45
CA ILE A 813 -0.91 -36.77 -31.58
C ILE A 813 -1.69 -35.70 -30.83
N LYS A 814 -3.03 -35.71 -30.91
CA LYS A 814 -3.89 -34.91 -30.04
C LYS A 814 -3.81 -35.40 -28.58
N ASN A 815 -4.29 -34.57 -27.65
CA ASN A 815 -4.36 -34.91 -26.24
C ASN A 815 -5.24 -36.13 -25.99
N PHE A 816 -4.92 -36.85 -24.93
CA PHE A 816 -5.61 -38.05 -24.55
C PHE A 816 -7.10 -37.77 -24.26
N ASN A 817 -8.00 -38.66 -24.71
CA ASN A 817 -9.47 -38.57 -24.54
C ASN A 817 -10.15 -37.36 -25.23
N HIS A 818 -9.57 -36.80 -26.30
CA HIS A 818 -10.30 -35.83 -27.13
C HIS A 818 -11.58 -36.44 -27.73
N GLU A 819 -12.62 -35.62 -27.91
CA GLU A 819 -13.92 -36.06 -28.47
C GLU A 819 -13.94 -36.06 -30.01
N ASP A 820 -13.06 -35.28 -30.64
CA ASP A 820 -12.96 -35.15 -32.09
C ASP A 820 -12.42 -36.41 -32.78
N ASP A 821 -12.45 -36.41 -34.12
CA ASP A 821 -11.77 -37.44 -34.92
C ASP A 821 -10.25 -37.49 -34.62
N HIS A 822 -9.73 -38.72 -34.58
CA HIS A 822 -8.31 -39.01 -34.38
C HIS A 822 -7.46 -38.45 -35.53
N ASP A 823 -6.49 -37.61 -35.19
CA ASP A 823 -5.74 -36.83 -36.16
C ASP A 823 -4.24 -36.85 -35.81
N CYS A 824 -3.41 -37.13 -36.82
CA CYS A 824 -1.95 -37.06 -36.70
C CYS A 824 -1.39 -35.67 -36.99
N LEU A 825 -2.23 -34.69 -37.37
CA LEU A 825 -1.88 -33.31 -37.68
C LEU A 825 -0.83 -33.16 -38.80
N THR A 826 -0.78 -34.14 -39.72
CA THR A 826 0.04 -34.10 -40.94
C THR A 826 -0.84 -33.96 -42.18
N ASN A 827 -0.23 -33.94 -43.36
CA ASN A 827 -0.95 -33.96 -44.63
C ASN A 827 -1.61 -35.34 -44.97
N HIS A 828 -1.48 -36.35 -44.10
CA HIS A 828 -2.01 -37.72 -44.23
C HIS A 828 -1.49 -38.56 -45.41
N LYS A 829 -0.51 -38.05 -46.17
CA LYS A 829 0.05 -38.70 -47.37
C LYS A 829 1.39 -39.35 -47.08
N CYS A 830 1.64 -40.50 -47.69
CA CYS A 830 2.94 -41.16 -47.58
C CYS A 830 4.01 -40.40 -48.36
N ASN A 831 5.05 -39.92 -47.67
CA ASN A 831 6.13 -39.15 -48.26
C ASN A 831 7.32 -40.00 -48.74
N PHE A 832 7.30 -41.31 -48.49
CA PHE A 832 8.38 -42.21 -48.88
C PHE A 832 8.53 -42.36 -50.40
N PRO A 833 9.78 -42.49 -50.91
CA PRO A 833 10.02 -42.74 -52.32
C PRO A 833 9.53 -44.14 -52.70
N CYS A 834 9.14 -44.30 -53.97
CA CYS A 834 8.77 -45.60 -54.50
C CYS A 834 9.92 -46.62 -54.37
N GLN A 835 9.63 -47.80 -53.82
CA GLN A 835 10.62 -48.87 -53.61
C GLN A 835 11.04 -49.59 -54.90
N PHE A 836 10.31 -49.40 -56.00
CA PHE A 836 10.66 -49.92 -57.33
C PHE A 836 11.66 -48.98 -58.02
N VAL A 837 12.81 -48.77 -57.38
CA VAL A 837 13.83 -47.80 -57.81
C VAL A 837 14.36 -48.10 -59.21
N GLU A 838 14.50 -49.38 -59.56
CA GLU A 838 14.99 -49.86 -60.86
C GLU A 838 14.05 -49.50 -62.03
N ALA A 839 12.76 -49.28 -61.75
CA ALA A 839 11.77 -48.88 -62.74
C ALA A 839 11.78 -47.36 -63.01
N HIS A 840 12.61 -46.58 -62.31
CA HIS A 840 12.65 -45.13 -62.41
C HIS A 840 14.04 -44.60 -62.83
N ASN A 841 14.07 -43.49 -63.57
CA ASN A 841 15.34 -42.82 -63.90
C ASN A 841 15.98 -42.24 -62.63
N LYS A 842 17.26 -42.55 -62.38
CA LYS A 842 18.03 -42.30 -61.13
C LYS A 842 18.00 -40.87 -60.56
N LYS A 843 17.51 -39.87 -61.29
CA LYS A 843 17.52 -38.46 -60.84
C LYS A 843 16.28 -38.03 -60.05
N LEU A 844 15.12 -38.70 -60.15
CA LEU A 844 13.87 -38.32 -59.45
C LEU A 844 12.95 -39.53 -59.24
N ILE A 845 13.00 -40.16 -58.06
CA ILE A 845 12.07 -41.22 -57.66
C ILE A 845 10.76 -40.59 -57.18
N PRO A 846 9.59 -40.93 -57.73
CA PRO A 846 8.32 -40.34 -57.30
C PRO A 846 7.91 -40.82 -55.89
N LYS A 847 7.14 -39.98 -55.18
CA LYS A 847 6.53 -40.30 -53.88
C LYS A 847 5.44 -41.37 -53.99
N CYS A 848 5.16 -42.03 -52.86
CA CYS A 848 4.11 -43.02 -52.72
C CYS A 848 2.70 -42.43 -52.95
N ILE A 849 1.76 -43.23 -53.45
CA ILE A 849 0.35 -42.83 -53.68
C ILE A 849 -0.57 -43.10 -52.50
N HIS A 850 -0.12 -43.88 -51.51
CA HIS A 850 -0.95 -44.33 -50.40
C HIS A 850 -0.95 -43.35 -49.23
N LYS A 851 -1.83 -43.61 -48.26
CA LYS A 851 -1.93 -42.89 -46.98
C LYS A 851 -0.67 -43.14 -46.15
N ALA A 852 -0.28 -42.16 -45.33
CA ALA A 852 0.87 -42.30 -44.41
C ALA A 852 0.71 -43.50 -43.45
N GLY A 853 1.81 -44.16 -43.08
CA GLY A 853 1.86 -45.37 -42.24
C GLY A 853 1.26 -46.65 -42.82
N HIS A 854 1.01 -46.72 -44.14
CA HIS A 854 0.43 -47.90 -44.75
C HIS A 854 1.38 -49.12 -44.67
N GLU A 855 0.79 -50.32 -44.52
CA GLU A 855 1.54 -51.58 -44.58
C GLU A 855 2.03 -51.88 -46.02
N GLY A 856 3.16 -52.55 -46.14
CA GLY A 856 3.66 -53.06 -47.43
C GLY A 856 4.56 -52.10 -48.21
N LYS A 857 4.67 -52.31 -49.53
CA LYS A 857 5.66 -51.63 -50.39
C LYS A 857 5.18 -50.26 -50.86
N HIS A 858 6.05 -49.26 -50.84
CA HIS A 858 5.72 -47.91 -51.34
C HIS A 858 5.72 -47.85 -52.87
N ILE A 859 4.58 -47.46 -53.47
CA ILE A 859 4.38 -47.43 -54.94
C ILE A 859 3.99 -46.06 -55.47
N CYS A 860 4.48 -45.70 -56.66
CA CYS A 860 4.13 -44.45 -57.33
C CYS A 860 2.98 -44.59 -58.35
N LYS A 861 2.38 -43.45 -58.74
CA LYS A 861 1.36 -43.38 -59.79
C LYS A 861 1.93 -43.42 -61.22
N LYS A 862 3.20 -43.07 -61.39
CA LYS A 862 3.80 -42.83 -62.72
C LYS A 862 3.97 -44.09 -63.56
N ILE A 863 4.16 -45.25 -62.91
CA ILE A 863 4.34 -46.54 -63.56
C ILE A 863 3.41 -47.54 -62.89
N LYS A 864 2.75 -48.40 -63.66
CA LYS A 864 1.96 -49.51 -63.12
C LYS A 864 2.93 -50.57 -62.59
N HIS A 865 3.16 -50.55 -61.28
CA HIS A 865 3.97 -51.56 -60.57
C HIS A 865 3.16 -52.80 -60.18
N LEU A 866 1.86 -52.61 -59.92
CA LEU A 866 0.92 -53.62 -59.44
C LEU A 866 -0.42 -53.50 -60.21
N CYS A 867 -1.34 -54.43 -59.98
CA CYS A 867 -2.64 -54.54 -60.64
C CYS A 867 -3.43 -53.21 -60.64
N ASN A 868 -3.47 -52.48 -59.52
CA ASN A 868 -4.14 -51.18 -59.37
C ASN A 868 -5.67 -51.13 -59.62
N GLU A 869 -6.34 -52.26 -59.84
CA GLU A 869 -7.81 -52.31 -59.82
C GLU A 869 -8.36 -52.03 -58.40
N PRO A 870 -9.60 -51.52 -58.25
CA PRO A 870 -10.19 -51.24 -56.95
C PRO A 870 -10.21 -52.48 -56.05
N CYS A 871 -9.85 -52.31 -54.78
CA CYS A 871 -9.94 -53.39 -53.80
C CYS A 871 -11.41 -53.83 -53.61
N ASP A 872 -11.67 -55.13 -53.54
CA ASP A 872 -13.00 -55.70 -53.28
C ASP A 872 -13.60 -55.21 -51.93
N LEU A 873 -12.74 -54.75 -51.02
CA LEU A 873 -13.11 -54.22 -49.69
C LEU A 873 -12.95 -52.70 -49.59
N ILE A 874 -13.01 -51.97 -50.73
CA ILE A 874 -12.99 -50.51 -50.76
C ILE A 874 -14.11 -49.93 -49.88
N GLY A 875 -13.78 -48.90 -49.08
CA GLY A 875 -14.69 -48.31 -48.10
C GLY A 875 -14.69 -48.95 -46.70
N LYS A 876 -14.06 -50.12 -46.50
CA LYS A 876 -13.78 -50.63 -45.14
C LYS A 876 -12.58 -49.91 -44.53
N ARG A 877 -12.61 -49.68 -43.22
CA ARG A 877 -11.51 -49.01 -42.49
C ARG A 877 -10.27 -49.91 -42.57
N ASN A 878 -9.09 -49.30 -42.77
CA ASN A 878 -7.79 -49.94 -43.04
C ASN A 878 -7.58 -50.46 -44.49
N CYS A 879 -8.49 -50.20 -45.44
CA CYS A 879 -8.30 -50.50 -46.86
C CYS A 879 -7.35 -49.48 -47.53
N GLN A 880 -6.43 -49.95 -48.38
CA GLN A 880 -5.54 -49.10 -49.19
C GLN A 880 -6.11 -48.76 -50.58
N GLU A 881 -7.40 -49.02 -50.79
CA GLU A 881 -8.22 -48.65 -51.96
C GLU A 881 -7.91 -49.40 -53.27
N VAL A 882 -6.66 -49.79 -53.53
CA VAL A 882 -6.23 -50.46 -54.77
C VAL A 882 -5.59 -51.84 -54.53
N CYS A 883 -5.66 -52.71 -55.53
CA CYS A 883 -5.12 -54.07 -55.51
C CYS A 883 -3.59 -54.08 -55.48
N SER A 884 -3.02 -54.89 -54.59
CA SER A 884 -1.58 -55.03 -54.37
C SER A 884 -0.94 -56.24 -55.05
N LYS A 885 -1.72 -56.99 -55.84
CA LYS A 885 -1.26 -58.19 -56.56
C LYS A 885 -0.53 -57.83 -57.86
N GLU A 886 0.20 -58.81 -58.41
CA GLU A 886 0.88 -58.67 -59.71
C GLU A 886 -0.10 -58.36 -60.85
N ILE A 887 0.39 -57.66 -61.87
CA ILE A 887 -0.42 -57.27 -63.03
C ILE A 887 -0.86 -58.55 -63.77
N GLY A 888 -2.17 -58.73 -63.94
CA GLY A 888 -2.74 -59.88 -64.66
C GLY A 888 -2.94 -61.14 -63.80
N HIS A 889 -3.04 -61.01 -62.48
CA HIS A 889 -3.29 -62.15 -61.58
C HIS A 889 -4.62 -62.88 -61.92
N PRO A 890 -4.65 -64.23 -61.94
CA PRO A 890 -5.74 -65.03 -62.53
C PRO A 890 -6.98 -65.22 -61.64
N ASP A 891 -6.88 -64.83 -60.38
CA ASP A 891 -7.78 -65.20 -59.28
C ASP A 891 -8.99 -64.26 -59.09
N GLY A 892 -9.12 -63.21 -59.92
CA GLY A 892 -10.32 -62.34 -60.04
C GLY A 892 -10.72 -61.54 -58.80
N LYS A 893 -10.10 -61.80 -57.64
CA LYS A 893 -10.29 -61.07 -56.37
C LYS A 893 -9.21 -60.03 -56.19
N HIS A 894 -9.59 -58.76 -56.14
CA HIS A 894 -8.68 -57.64 -56.01
C HIS A 894 -8.51 -57.28 -54.53
N LEU A 895 -7.35 -57.59 -53.95
CA LEU A 895 -7.06 -57.35 -52.53
C LEU A 895 -5.89 -56.38 -52.36
N CYS A 896 -6.09 -55.39 -51.49
CA CYS A 896 -5.04 -54.46 -51.11
C CYS A 896 -4.02 -55.10 -50.16
N GLN A 897 -2.93 -54.39 -49.87
CA GLN A 897 -1.81 -54.90 -49.07
C GLN A 897 -2.07 -54.92 -47.56
N SER A 898 -3.24 -54.44 -47.14
CA SER A 898 -3.67 -54.42 -45.74
C SER A 898 -3.90 -55.83 -45.21
N THR A 899 -3.24 -56.16 -44.10
CA THR A 899 -3.39 -57.48 -43.46
C THR A 899 -4.78 -57.69 -42.83
N ARG A 900 -5.53 -56.61 -42.50
CA ARG A 900 -6.84 -56.67 -41.85
C ARG A 900 -7.72 -55.49 -42.23
N HIS A 901 -8.98 -55.76 -42.61
CA HIS A 901 -10.01 -54.74 -42.80
C HIS A 901 -10.95 -54.71 -41.59
N TYR A 902 -11.18 -53.54 -40.99
CA TYR A 902 -11.99 -53.43 -39.77
C TYR A 902 -13.49 -53.28 -40.07
N CYS A 903 -14.35 -53.81 -39.19
CA CYS A 903 -15.80 -53.70 -39.37
C CYS A 903 -16.31 -52.25 -39.23
N GLY A 904 -15.64 -51.41 -38.42
CA GLY A 904 -15.89 -49.97 -38.34
C GLY A 904 -17.12 -49.52 -37.54
N VAL A 905 -17.88 -50.45 -36.95
CA VAL A 905 -19.04 -50.15 -36.07
C VAL A 905 -18.56 -49.53 -34.75
N SER A 906 -19.37 -48.66 -34.12
CA SER A 906 -19.07 -48.02 -32.83
C SER A 906 -18.75 -49.04 -31.72
N CYS A 907 -17.86 -48.68 -30.81
CA CYS A 907 -17.51 -49.49 -29.65
C CYS A 907 -18.75 -49.82 -28.81
N SER A 908 -18.85 -51.05 -28.30
CA SER A 908 -19.97 -51.49 -27.47
C SER A 908 -19.97 -50.89 -26.05
N LEU A 909 -18.94 -50.11 -25.67
CA LEU A 909 -18.82 -49.55 -24.32
C LEU A 909 -19.78 -48.37 -24.15
N SER A 910 -20.84 -48.59 -23.38
CA SER A 910 -21.80 -47.59 -22.93
C SER A 910 -22.17 -47.89 -21.48
N THR A 911 -22.04 -46.93 -20.58
CA THR A 911 -22.38 -47.10 -19.16
C THR A 911 -22.84 -45.79 -18.52
N HIS A 912 -23.68 -45.89 -17.49
CA HIS A 912 -23.98 -44.75 -16.62
C HIS A 912 -22.86 -44.59 -15.58
N THR A 913 -22.41 -43.36 -15.36
CA THR A 913 -21.40 -43.02 -14.35
C THR A 913 -21.95 -41.96 -13.39
N VAL A 914 -21.27 -41.75 -12.26
CA VAL A 914 -21.61 -40.66 -11.31
C VAL A 914 -21.58 -39.27 -11.98
N LYS A 915 -20.83 -39.12 -13.08
CA LYS A 915 -20.70 -37.88 -13.87
C LYS A 915 -21.63 -37.83 -15.10
N GLY A 916 -22.54 -38.80 -15.24
CA GLY A 916 -23.47 -38.92 -16.38
C GLY A 916 -23.17 -40.09 -17.30
N ASP A 917 -23.89 -40.14 -18.42
CA ASP A 917 -23.83 -41.23 -19.39
C ASP A 917 -22.55 -41.16 -20.20
N TYR A 918 -21.77 -42.24 -20.20
CA TYR A 918 -20.56 -42.36 -21.00
C TYR A 918 -20.76 -43.34 -22.15
N ARG A 919 -20.45 -42.88 -23.37
CA ARG A 919 -20.35 -43.72 -24.57
C ARG A 919 -18.96 -43.58 -25.16
N CYS A 920 -18.30 -44.70 -25.45
CA CYS A 920 -16.99 -44.65 -26.07
C CYS A 920 -17.11 -44.14 -27.52
N PRO A 921 -16.41 -43.04 -27.90
CA PRO A 921 -16.53 -42.46 -29.24
C PRO A 921 -15.79 -43.29 -30.32
N ASN A 922 -15.03 -44.31 -29.92
CA ASN A 922 -14.14 -45.05 -30.83
C ASN A 922 -14.87 -46.12 -31.65
N LYS A 923 -14.28 -46.49 -32.79
CA LYS A 923 -14.77 -47.54 -33.70
C LYS A 923 -14.05 -48.87 -33.50
N CYS A 924 -14.74 -49.96 -33.82
CA CYS A 924 -14.26 -51.33 -33.67
C CYS A 924 -13.07 -51.65 -34.59
N ILE A 925 -12.09 -52.38 -34.07
CA ILE A 925 -10.90 -52.87 -34.78
C ILE A 925 -10.91 -54.38 -35.05
N LYS A 926 -12.03 -55.07 -34.82
CA LYS A 926 -12.16 -56.48 -35.19
C LYS A 926 -12.31 -56.62 -36.71
N SER A 927 -11.75 -57.70 -37.26
CA SER A 927 -11.81 -58.00 -38.70
C SER A 927 -13.27 -58.08 -39.18
N TYR A 928 -13.55 -57.46 -40.32
CA TYR A 928 -14.85 -57.52 -40.99
C TYR A 928 -15.24 -58.95 -41.38
N GLU A 929 -14.27 -59.80 -41.69
CA GLU A 929 -14.48 -61.18 -42.13
C GLU A 929 -15.04 -62.09 -41.02
N LYS A 930 -14.88 -61.69 -39.76
CA LYS A 930 -15.37 -62.44 -38.60
C LYS A 930 -16.61 -61.77 -38.01
N PRO A 931 -17.81 -62.37 -38.09
CA PRO A 931 -18.99 -61.82 -37.42
C PRO A 931 -18.77 -61.77 -35.89
N HIS A 932 -19.16 -60.66 -35.26
CA HIS A 932 -19.03 -60.45 -33.83
C HIS A 932 -20.11 -59.50 -33.31
N SER A 933 -20.67 -59.79 -32.13
CA SER A 933 -21.69 -58.98 -31.45
C SER A 933 -21.12 -57.93 -30.48
N SER A 934 -19.93 -58.18 -29.92
CA SER A 934 -19.19 -57.24 -29.08
C SER A 934 -18.12 -56.52 -29.91
N HIS A 935 -18.31 -55.22 -30.10
CA HIS A 935 -17.43 -54.33 -30.86
C HIS A 935 -16.37 -53.71 -29.94
N ARG A 936 -15.10 -54.06 -30.17
CA ARG A 936 -13.95 -53.63 -29.36
C ARG A 936 -13.11 -52.61 -30.12
N CYS A 937 -12.90 -51.44 -29.53
CA CYS A 937 -12.00 -50.43 -30.06
C CYS A 937 -10.52 -50.73 -29.73
N GLU A 938 -9.61 -49.91 -30.26
CA GLU A 938 -8.16 -50.04 -30.05
C GLU A 938 -7.74 -49.76 -28.59
N ASN A 939 -8.56 -49.06 -27.80
CA ASN A 939 -8.26 -48.80 -26.39
C ASN A 939 -8.40 -50.07 -25.54
N GLY A 940 -7.30 -50.49 -24.91
CA GLY A 940 -7.25 -51.66 -24.05
C GLY A 940 -7.74 -51.41 -22.61
N THR A 941 -7.67 -50.17 -22.14
CA THR A 941 -7.94 -49.77 -20.75
C THR A 941 -9.28 -49.06 -20.62
N CYS A 942 -9.80 -48.96 -19.38
CA CYS A 942 -11.02 -48.21 -19.12
C CYS A 942 -10.79 -46.69 -19.32
N PRO A 943 -11.54 -46.03 -20.22
CA PRO A 943 -11.38 -44.60 -20.51
C PRO A 943 -12.16 -43.71 -19.52
N ILE A 944 -12.94 -44.29 -18.61
CA ILE A 944 -13.84 -43.58 -17.70
C ILE A 944 -13.04 -42.96 -16.56
N GLN A 945 -13.38 -41.70 -16.23
CA GLN A 945 -12.75 -40.98 -15.12
C GLN A 945 -13.15 -41.53 -13.76
N CYS A 946 -12.33 -41.23 -12.76
CA CYS A 946 -12.59 -41.63 -11.40
C CYS A 946 -13.94 -41.10 -10.88
N SER A 947 -14.67 -41.94 -10.13
CA SER A 947 -15.94 -41.63 -9.46
C SER A 947 -15.81 -40.55 -8.38
N ILE A 948 -14.61 -40.29 -7.85
CA ILE A 948 -14.38 -39.24 -6.86
C ILE A 948 -14.58 -37.86 -7.49
N LEU A 949 -15.37 -37.01 -6.83
CA LEU A 949 -15.63 -35.63 -7.26
C LEU A 949 -14.31 -34.87 -7.43
N ASN A 950 -14.18 -34.10 -8.51
CA ASN A 950 -12.98 -33.35 -8.91
C ASN A 950 -11.73 -34.18 -9.29
N CYS A 951 -11.78 -35.51 -9.25
CA CYS A 951 -10.70 -36.34 -9.80
C CYS A 951 -10.88 -36.53 -11.31
N GLN A 952 -9.85 -36.19 -12.09
CA GLN A 952 -9.83 -36.35 -13.56
C GLN A 952 -9.01 -37.57 -14.03
N ARG A 953 -8.39 -38.31 -13.10
CA ARG A 953 -7.63 -39.52 -13.42
C ARG A 953 -8.58 -40.62 -13.91
N LYS A 954 -8.08 -41.54 -14.75
CA LYS A 954 -8.85 -42.70 -15.23
C LYS A 954 -9.06 -43.75 -14.15
N CYS A 955 -10.01 -44.63 -14.39
CA CYS A 955 -10.07 -45.92 -13.73
C CYS A 955 -8.77 -46.70 -13.92
N GLN A 956 -8.24 -47.31 -12.85
CA GLN A 956 -7.05 -48.16 -12.88
C GLN A 956 -7.26 -49.49 -13.63
N SER A 957 -8.49 -49.80 -14.04
CA SER A 957 -8.81 -51.08 -14.68
C SER A 957 -8.17 -51.19 -16.06
N ASN A 958 -7.41 -52.27 -16.25
CA ASN A 958 -6.83 -52.67 -17.52
C ASN A 958 -7.83 -53.36 -18.46
N ASP A 959 -9.10 -53.48 -18.06
CA ASP A 959 -10.15 -54.03 -18.90
C ASP A 959 -11.10 -52.90 -19.35
N HIS A 960 -11.09 -52.61 -20.65
CA HIS A 960 -11.98 -51.64 -21.29
C HIS A 960 -13.47 -51.88 -21.04
N PHE A 961 -13.89 -53.13 -20.81
CA PHE A 961 -15.29 -53.52 -20.64
C PHE A 961 -15.63 -53.97 -19.22
N HIS A 962 -14.85 -53.59 -18.20
CA HIS A 962 -15.11 -54.03 -16.81
C HIS A 962 -16.45 -53.52 -16.23
N SER A 963 -17.08 -52.52 -16.85
CA SER A 963 -18.43 -52.04 -16.50
C SER A 963 -19.56 -52.78 -17.25
N TYR A 964 -19.22 -53.65 -18.20
CA TYR A 964 -20.18 -54.30 -19.11
C TYR A 964 -20.88 -55.53 -18.49
N SER A 965 -20.40 -56.03 -17.35
CA SER A 965 -20.82 -57.30 -16.74
C SER A 965 -22.06 -57.21 -15.82
N GLY A 966 -23.09 -56.47 -16.21
CA GLY A 966 -24.46 -56.61 -15.67
C GLY A 966 -24.79 -55.86 -14.38
N PHE A 967 -23.86 -55.10 -13.79
CA PHE A 967 -24.15 -54.19 -12.68
C PHE A 967 -24.39 -52.78 -13.23
N LEU A 968 -25.56 -52.19 -12.94
CA LEU A 968 -25.96 -50.87 -13.43
C LEU A 968 -25.10 -49.72 -12.87
N TYR A 969 -24.30 -49.97 -11.82
CA TYR A 969 -23.39 -49.01 -11.21
C TYR A 969 -22.08 -49.71 -10.86
N VAL A 970 -21.03 -49.48 -11.64
CA VAL A 970 -19.66 -49.90 -11.31
C VAL A 970 -18.85 -48.66 -10.98
N ASP A 971 -18.27 -48.62 -9.79
CA ASP A 971 -17.41 -47.52 -9.40
C ASP A 971 -16.06 -47.58 -10.14
N HIS A 972 -15.67 -46.44 -10.70
CA HIS A 972 -14.42 -46.29 -11.42
C HIS A 972 -13.40 -45.62 -10.49
N PHE A 973 -12.49 -46.38 -9.89
CA PHE A 973 -11.44 -45.82 -9.03
C PHE A 973 -10.10 -45.73 -9.74
N CYS A 974 -9.36 -44.64 -9.51
CA CYS A 974 -8.02 -44.45 -10.09
C CYS A 974 -6.89 -45.11 -9.29
N GLY A 975 -7.22 -45.81 -8.18
CA GLY A 975 -6.24 -46.50 -7.34
C GLY A 975 -5.42 -45.61 -6.41
N ASN A 976 -5.72 -44.30 -6.34
CA ASN A 976 -4.99 -43.36 -5.48
C ASN A 976 -5.85 -42.89 -4.29
N GLU A 977 -5.18 -42.41 -3.24
CA GLU A 977 -5.81 -41.68 -2.14
C GLU A 977 -6.36 -40.34 -2.61
N HIS A 978 -7.46 -39.88 -2.00
CA HIS A 978 -8.05 -38.57 -2.25
C HIS A 978 -8.28 -37.82 -0.93
N HIS A 979 -8.32 -36.49 -0.94
CA HIS A 979 -8.73 -35.75 0.25
C HIS A 979 -10.26 -35.74 0.39
N CYS A 980 -10.72 -35.82 1.63
CA CYS A 980 -12.13 -35.63 1.95
C CYS A 980 -12.55 -34.17 1.66
N HIS A 981 -13.72 -33.97 1.05
CA HIS A 981 -14.25 -32.64 0.74
C HIS A 981 -15.38 -32.22 1.69
N GLU A 982 -15.76 -33.09 2.62
CA GLU A 982 -16.80 -32.82 3.62
C GLU A 982 -16.29 -31.81 4.67
N LEU A 983 -17.22 -31.10 5.29
CA LEU A 983 -16.93 -30.15 6.36
C LEU A 983 -16.76 -30.88 7.71
N CYS A 984 -16.08 -30.24 8.66
CA CYS A 984 -15.94 -30.74 10.02
C CYS A 984 -17.31 -30.95 10.68
N GLU A 985 -17.47 -32.10 11.33
CA GLU A 985 -18.66 -32.53 12.07
C GLU A 985 -18.55 -32.35 13.59
N ASP A 986 -17.40 -31.87 14.10
CA ASP A 986 -17.22 -31.63 15.53
C ASP A 986 -18.05 -30.41 15.99
N ASP A 987 -18.45 -30.37 17.26
CA ASP A 987 -19.23 -29.24 17.80
C ASP A 987 -18.35 -28.00 18.03
N GLY A 988 -18.96 -26.80 18.02
CA GLY A 988 -18.25 -25.53 18.16
C GLY A 988 -17.69 -24.98 16.85
N ILE A 989 -17.04 -23.81 16.89
CA ILE A 989 -16.61 -23.09 15.69
C ILE A 989 -15.17 -23.50 15.33
N CYS A 990 -14.94 -23.97 14.11
CA CYS A 990 -13.60 -24.36 13.64
C CYS A 990 -12.68 -23.14 13.47
N LYS A 991 -13.23 -22.05 12.94
CA LYS A 991 -12.48 -20.82 12.66
C LYS A 991 -13.39 -19.60 12.72
N VAL A 992 -12.88 -18.50 13.26
CA VAL A 992 -13.53 -17.19 13.22
C VAL A 992 -12.86 -16.36 12.12
N VAL A 993 -13.66 -15.71 11.27
CA VAL A 993 -13.18 -14.84 10.19
C VAL A 993 -13.79 -13.45 10.32
N ILE A 994 -13.04 -12.43 9.93
CA ILE A 994 -13.49 -11.04 9.98
C ILE A 994 -13.88 -10.55 8.58
N GLU A 995 -15.12 -10.12 8.42
CA GLU A 995 -15.68 -9.66 7.15
C GLU A 995 -16.27 -8.24 7.22
N PRO A 996 -16.21 -7.47 6.13
CA PRO A 996 -16.82 -6.15 6.04
C PRO A 996 -18.35 -6.25 5.91
N LYS A 997 -19.08 -5.58 6.81
CA LYS A 997 -20.52 -5.35 6.76
C LYS A 997 -20.79 -3.95 6.21
N LYS A 998 -21.30 -3.86 4.96
CA LYS A 998 -21.75 -2.59 4.37
C LYS A 998 -23.01 -2.10 5.10
N GLN A 999 -23.00 -0.85 5.55
CA GLN A 999 -24.20 -0.14 5.97
C GLN A 999 -24.59 0.88 4.90
N LEU A 1000 -25.87 0.91 4.52
CA LEU A 1000 -26.40 1.72 3.41
C LEU A 1000 -26.38 3.24 3.67
N GLN A 1001 -25.98 3.70 4.86
CA GLN A 1001 -26.09 5.10 5.29
C GLN A 1001 -24.81 5.71 5.89
N GLU A 1002 -23.71 4.95 6.00
CA GLU A 1002 -22.45 5.44 6.58
C GLU A 1002 -21.29 5.44 5.58
N PRO A 1003 -20.37 6.43 5.64
CA PRO A 1003 -19.21 6.51 4.76
C PRO A 1003 -18.12 5.45 5.03
N PHE A 1004 -18.26 4.64 6.08
CA PHE A 1004 -17.25 3.69 6.55
C PHE A 1004 -17.71 2.23 6.48
N THR A 1005 -16.77 1.30 6.33
CA THR A 1005 -17.02 -0.15 6.30
C THR A 1005 -16.76 -0.77 7.67
N LYS A 1006 -17.81 -1.19 8.37
CA LYS A 1006 -17.70 -1.91 9.64
C LYS A 1006 -17.23 -3.34 9.42
N TYR A 1007 -16.40 -3.88 10.32
CA TYR A 1007 -15.97 -5.28 10.28
C TYR A 1007 -16.65 -6.10 11.39
N ILE A 1008 -17.09 -7.32 11.07
CA ILE A 1008 -17.78 -8.25 11.98
C ILE A 1008 -17.10 -9.62 11.96
N GLN A 1009 -17.27 -10.40 13.04
CA GLN A 1009 -16.82 -11.79 13.07
C GLN A 1009 -17.92 -12.73 12.57
N LEU A 1010 -17.51 -13.72 11.75
CA LEU A 1010 -18.34 -14.81 11.27
C LEU A 1010 -17.66 -16.15 11.61
N SER A 1011 -18.46 -17.20 11.79
CA SER A 1011 -17.98 -18.55 12.02
C SER A 1011 -17.83 -19.30 10.69
N GLU A 1012 -16.70 -19.98 10.50
CA GLU A 1012 -16.40 -20.84 9.36
C GLU A 1012 -16.17 -22.28 9.82
N ARG A 1013 -16.72 -23.25 9.07
CA ARG A 1013 -16.46 -24.68 9.23
C ARG A 1013 -15.35 -25.11 8.27
N LEU A 1014 -14.27 -25.67 8.81
CA LEU A 1014 -13.13 -26.13 8.01
C LEU A 1014 -13.40 -27.49 7.34
N ARG A 1015 -12.69 -27.77 6.25
CA ARG A 1015 -12.75 -29.07 5.55
C ARG A 1015 -12.06 -30.16 6.36
N CYS A 1016 -12.56 -31.39 6.23
CA CYS A 1016 -11.97 -32.58 6.82
C CYS A 1016 -10.51 -32.76 6.39
N SER A 1017 -9.61 -33.06 7.34
CA SER A 1017 -8.18 -33.29 7.07
C SER A 1017 -7.86 -34.73 6.67
N LYS A 1018 -8.82 -35.66 6.84
CA LYS A 1018 -8.64 -37.08 6.53
C LYS A 1018 -8.65 -37.35 5.03
N LYS A 1019 -7.96 -38.43 4.66
CA LYS A 1019 -7.92 -38.94 3.28
C LYS A 1019 -8.88 -40.11 3.11
N ILE A 1020 -9.51 -40.15 1.94
CA ILE A 1020 -10.27 -41.27 1.40
C ILE A 1020 -9.25 -42.31 0.90
N PRO A 1021 -9.29 -43.56 1.42
CA PRO A 1021 -8.41 -44.63 0.99
C PRO A 1021 -8.56 -44.97 -0.50
N PRO A 1022 -7.55 -45.62 -1.11
CA PRO A 1022 -7.65 -46.08 -2.48
C PRO A 1022 -8.84 -47.02 -2.68
N ASN A 1023 -9.58 -46.81 -3.77
CA ASN A 1023 -10.75 -47.61 -4.14
C ASN A 1023 -11.96 -47.50 -3.20
N GLU A 1024 -12.00 -46.48 -2.35
CA GLU A 1024 -13.16 -46.15 -1.52
C GLU A 1024 -13.75 -44.80 -1.94
N SER A 1025 -15.04 -44.58 -1.66
CA SER A 1025 -15.73 -43.31 -1.94
C SER A 1025 -15.71 -42.32 -0.77
N LYS A 1026 -15.46 -42.80 0.46
CA LYS A 1026 -15.41 -42.02 1.72
C LYS A 1026 -14.42 -42.70 2.68
N HIS A 1027 -13.87 -41.95 3.63
CA HIS A 1027 -13.10 -42.53 4.75
C HIS A 1027 -14.02 -42.95 5.90
N ILE A 1028 -13.52 -43.78 6.82
CA ILE A 1028 -14.26 -44.25 8.00
C ILE A 1028 -14.15 -43.24 9.16
N GLY A 1029 -15.22 -43.08 9.94
CA GLY A 1029 -15.29 -42.22 11.12
C GLY A 1029 -15.72 -40.77 10.82
N LYS A 1030 -15.92 -39.97 11.88
CA LYS A 1030 -16.36 -38.56 11.78
C LYS A 1030 -15.40 -37.70 10.95
N HIS A 1031 -15.94 -36.71 10.25
CA HIS A 1031 -15.18 -35.71 9.52
C HIS A 1031 -14.60 -34.68 10.50
N THR A 1032 -13.27 -34.61 10.60
CA THR A 1032 -12.56 -33.74 11.55
C THR A 1032 -11.46 -32.98 10.81
N HIS A 1033 -11.23 -31.71 11.13
CA HIS A 1033 -10.17 -30.91 10.48
C HIS A 1033 -8.82 -30.98 11.22
N ASN A 1034 -8.77 -31.58 12.42
CA ASN A 1034 -7.56 -31.92 13.17
C ASN A 1034 -7.90 -33.04 14.17
N GLU A 1035 -6.94 -33.94 14.44
CA GLU A 1035 -7.08 -34.92 15.52
C GLU A 1035 -6.99 -34.16 16.87
N ASN A 1036 -8.10 -34.06 17.61
CA ASN A 1036 -8.27 -33.21 18.81
C ASN A 1036 -8.16 -31.69 18.57
N GLY A 1037 -8.66 -31.23 17.42
CA GLY A 1037 -8.64 -29.80 17.06
C GLY A 1037 -9.36 -28.90 18.07
N PHE A 1038 -8.74 -27.76 18.39
CA PHE A 1038 -9.38 -26.68 19.14
C PHE A 1038 -10.56 -26.11 18.34
N HIS A 1039 -11.73 -26.05 18.97
CA HIS A 1039 -12.94 -25.41 18.44
C HIS A 1039 -13.37 -24.30 19.40
N PHE A 1040 -13.70 -23.13 18.87
CA PHE A 1040 -14.15 -21.99 19.67
C PHE A 1040 -15.59 -22.20 20.17
N CYS A 1041 -15.89 -21.62 21.33
CA CYS A 1041 -17.25 -21.53 21.84
C CYS A 1041 -18.14 -20.67 20.92
N GLU A 1042 -19.42 -21.05 20.79
CA GLU A 1042 -20.40 -20.39 19.93
C GLU A 1042 -21.00 -19.11 20.52
N ALA A 1043 -20.74 -18.82 21.80
CA ALA A 1043 -21.24 -17.64 22.48
C ALA A 1043 -20.65 -16.35 21.87
N GLN A 1044 -21.50 -15.34 21.70
CA GLN A 1044 -21.12 -14.02 21.19
C GLN A 1044 -21.35 -12.93 22.24
N CYS A 1045 -20.43 -11.96 22.27
CA CYS A 1045 -20.62 -10.73 23.04
C CYS A 1045 -21.79 -9.94 22.45
N GLN A 1046 -22.77 -9.59 23.28
CA GLN A 1046 -24.01 -8.95 22.83
C GLN A 1046 -23.82 -7.53 22.29
N PHE A 1047 -22.68 -6.88 22.59
CA PHE A 1047 -22.36 -5.49 22.22
C PHE A 1047 -21.61 -5.39 20.88
N CYS A 1048 -20.49 -6.11 20.75
CA CYS A 1048 -19.62 -6.07 19.57
C CYS A 1048 -19.83 -7.25 18.61
N GLY A 1049 -20.54 -8.31 19.03
CA GLY A 1049 -20.77 -9.52 18.23
C GLY A 1049 -19.57 -10.45 18.09
N TYR A 1050 -18.48 -10.21 18.84
CA TYR A 1050 -17.30 -11.07 18.79
C TYR A 1050 -17.55 -12.38 19.54
N PHE A 1051 -17.01 -13.48 19.00
CA PHE A 1051 -17.12 -14.81 19.59
C PHE A 1051 -16.23 -14.97 20.83
N CYS A 1052 -16.64 -15.89 21.70
CA CYS A 1052 -15.83 -16.33 22.82
C CYS A 1052 -14.55 -17.02 22.32
N THR A 1053 -13.40 -16.67 22.90
CA THR A 1053 -12.08 -17.21 22.51
C THR A 1053 -11.71 -18.50 23.24
N LEU A 1054 -12.58 -19.00 24.12
CA LEU A 1054 -12.38 -20.23 24.92
C LEU A 1054 -12.84 -21.49 24.14
N PRO A 1055 -12.32 -22.68 24.50
CA PRO A 1055 -12.71 -23.92 23.83
C PRO A 1055 -14.19 -24.24 24.01
N TYR A 1056 -14.82 -24.84 23.02
CA TYR A 1056 -16.19 -25.32 23.09
C TYR A 1056 -16.41 -26.21 24.33
N GLY A 1057 -17.51 -26.00 25.05
CA GLY A 1057 -17.83 -26.73 26.28
C GLY A 1057 -17.13 -26.25 27.55
N HIS A 1058 -16.47 -25.08 27.55
CA HIS A 1058 -15.87 -24.52 28.76
C HIS A 1058 -16.92 -24.13 29.83
N GLU A 1059 -16.58 -24.28 31.11
CA GLU A 1059 -17.46 -23.94 32.25
C GLU A 1059 -17.25 -22.52 32.81
N GLN A 1060 -16.13 -21.87 32.45
CA GLN A 1060 -15.80 -20.51 32.90
C GLN A 1060 -16.71 -19.44 32.27
N LEU A 1061 -16.73 -18.22 32.81
CA LEU A 1061 -17.34 -17.07 32.12
C LEU A 1061 -16.74 -16.90 30.73
N HIS A 1062 -17.58 -16.54 29.75
CA HIS A 1062 -17.13 -16.33 28.38
C HIS A 1062 -16.11 -15.18 28.32
N ASN A 1063 -15.11 -15.30 27.45
CA ASN A 1063 -14.07 -14.30 27.31
C ASN A 1063 -13.87 -13.97 25.83
N THR A 1064 -13.65 -12.70 25.50
CA THR A 1064 -13.41 -12.28 24.12
C THR A 1064 -12.51 -11.04 24.07
N ARG A 1065 -11.94 -10.74 22.90
CA ARG A 1065 -11.04 -9.60 22.68
C ARG A 1065 -11.75 -8.34 22.20
N HIS A 1066 -13.07 -8.27 22.39
CA HIS A 1066 -13.97 -7.13 22.15
C HIS A 1066 -13.65 -6.22 20.94
N GLY A 1067 -14.47 -6.29 19.89
CA GLY A 1067 -14.40 -5.38 18.75
C GLY A 1067 -15.01 -4.00 19.00
N PHE A 1068 -15.28 -3.27 17.92
CA PHE A 1068 -16.04 -2.02 17.99
C PHE A 1068 -17.43 -2.25 18.58
N ASP A 1069 -17.80 -1.40 19.54
CA ASP A 1069 -19.16 -1.36 20.05
C ASP A 1069 -20.12 -0.95 18.94
N SER A 1070 -21.30 -1.55 18.94
CA SER A 1070 -22.33 -1.24 17.96
C SER A 1070 -23.75 -1.28 18.47
N ASN A 1071 -23.94 -1.63 19.74
CA ASN A 1071 -25.26 -1.84 20.30
C ASN A 1071 -25.48 -1.04 21.59
N MET A 1072 -24.44 -0.47 22.25
CA MET A 1072 -24.69 0.37 23.43
C MET A 1072 -25.22 1.76 23.07
N MET A 1073 -26.20 2.21 23.85
CA MET A 1073 -26.75 3.57 23.79
C MET A 1073 -26.45 4.33 25.09
N GLN A 1074 -26.22 5.64 24.97
CA GLN A 1074 -26.02 6.52 26.13
C GLN A 1074 -27.27 7.37 26.37
N ILE A 1075 -27.62 7.53 27.64
CA ILE A 1075 -28.72 8.39 28.08
C ILE A 1075 -28.13 9.45 29.01
N LYS A 1076 -28.41 10.71 28.71
CA LYS A 1076 -28.19 11.84 29.62
C LYS A 1076 -29.55 12.34 30.10
N PHE A 1077 -29.66 12.54 31.40
CA PHE A 1077 -30.80 13.18 32.04
C PHE A 1077 -30.49 14.69 32.15
N SER A 1078 -31.34 15.54 31.57
CA SER A 1078 -31.24 17.01 31.64
C SER A 1078 -31.81 17.53 32.97
N GLU A 1079 -31.25 18.63 33.48
CA GLU A 1079 -31.67 19.24 34.76
C GLU A 1079 -32.94 20.12 34.66
N ASP A 1080 -33.35 20.54 33.45
CA ASP A 1080 -34.26 21.69 33.28
C ASP A 1080 -35.61 21.39 32.57
N ASP A 1081 -35.95 20.14 32.28
CA ASP A 1081 -37.22 19.83 31.59
C ASP A 1081 -38.22 19.13 32.52
N GLU A 1082 -39.31 19.83 32.89
CA GLU A 1082 -40.48 19.28 33.61
C GLU A 1082 -41.17 18.11 32.87
N ASP A 1083 -40.78 17.83 31.61
CA ASP A 1083 -41.34 16.81 30.74
C ASP A 1083 -40.53 15.49 30.66
N ASN A 1084 -39.48 15.28 31.46
CA ASN A 1084 -38.71 14.02 31.47
C ASN A 1084 -38.25 13.56 30.06
N ILE A 1085 -37.87 14.49 29.18
CA ILE A 1085 -37.39 14.15 27.83
C ILE A 1085 -35.92 13.73 27.93
N SER A 1086 -35.68 12.44 28.15
CA SER A 1086 -34.35 11.84 28.08
C SER A 1086 -33.82 11.93 26.64
N GLU A 1087 -32.68 12.61 26.42
CA GLU A 1087 -32.06 12.71 25.09
C GLU A 1087 -31.30 11.41 24.79
N TYR A 1088 -31.87 10.56 23.93
CA TYR A 1088 -31.23 9.33 23.47
C TYR A 1088 -30.18 9.66 22.41
N THR A 1089 -28.91 9.63 22.79
CA THR A 1089 -27.82 9.75 21.82
C THR A 1089 -27.28 8.36 21.51
N ARG A 1090 -27.45 7.90 20.26
CA ARG A 1090 -26.57 6.85 19.74
C ARG A 1090 -25.15 7.39 19.77
N VAL A 1091 -24.21 6.60 20.30
CA VAL A 1091 -22.79 6.95 20.35
C VAL A 1091 -22.25 7.28 18.94
N ASP A 1092 -22.80 6.65 17.91
CA ASP A 1092 -22.51 6.90 16.49
C ASP A 1092 -22.86 8.33 16.01
N GLY A 1093 -23.71 9.06 16.74
CA GLY A 1093 -24.05 10.46 16.46
C GLY A 1093 -22.85 11.41 16.52
N GLN A 1094 -21.73 10.99 17.13
CA GLN A 1094 -20.47 11.75 17.19
C GLN A 1094 -19.42 11.34 16.14
N ARG A 1095 -19.71 10.39 15.23
CA ARG A 1095 -18.76 9.85 14.23
C ARG A 1095 -17.43 9.30 14.83
N LYS A 1096 -17.42 8.83 16.08
CA LYS A 1096 -16.23 8.26 16.76
C LYS A 1096 -16.45 6.78 17.11
N PHE A 1097 -15.52 5.91 16.69
CA PHE A 1097 -15.64 4.45 16.86
C PHE A 1097 -14.99 3.96 18.15
N THR A 1098 -15.75 3.48 19.13
CA THR A 1098 -15.19 3.06 20.42
C THR A 1098 -15.16 1.54 20.53
N LEU A 1099 -14.03 0.97 20.98
CA LEU A 1099 -13.96 -0.46 21.29
C LEU A 1099 -14.88 -0.78 22.47
N CYS A 1100 -15.55 -1.92 22.41
CA CYS A 1100 -16.53 -2.35 23.42
C CYS A 1100 -15.90 -2.46 24.82
N ASN A 1101 -14.65 -2.93 24.91
CA ASN A 1101 -13.94 -2.83 26.18
C ASN A 1101 -13.73 -1.34 26.53
N MET A 1102 -13.15 -0.49 25.69
CA MET A 1102 -12.83 0.90 26.06
C MET A 1102 -14.04 1.81 26.37
N HIS A 1103 -15.26 1.43 25.97
CA HIS A 1103 -16.47 2.24 26.14
C HIS A 1103 -16.73 2.63 27.60
N CYS A 1104 -16.92 1.65 28.48
CA CYS A 1104 -17.23 1.90 29.89
C CYS A 1104 -16.07 2.59 30.63
N LYS A 1105 -14.83 2.29 30.24
CA LYS A 1105 -13.63 2.91 30.82
C LYS A 1105 -13.56 4.41 30.54
N ASN A 1106 -13.89 4.83 29.32
CA ASN A 1106 -13.85 6.25 28.93
C ASN A 1106 -14.93 7.09 29.64
N LEU A 1107 -15.98 6.47 30.17
CA LEU A 1107 -17.07 7.14 30.88
C LEU A 1107 -16.73 7.48 32.33
N GLY A 1108 -15.68 6.89 32.91
CA GLY A 1108 -15.42 7.01 34.35
C GLY A 1108 -16.59 6.43 35.15
N ARG A 1109 -16.91 6.99 36.32
CA ARG A 1109 -18.04 6.52 37.15
C ARG A 1109 -19.36 6.60 36.35
N HIS A 1110 -20.02 5.45 36.19
CA HIS A 1110 -21.25 5.28 35.42
C HIS A 1110 -22.10 4.14 35.99
N ARG A 1111 -23.37 4.09 35.58
CA ARG A 1111 -24.31 3.01 35.92
C ARG A 1111 -24.99 2.45 34.68
N HIS A 1112 -25.45 1.20 34.77
CA HIS A 1112 -26.13 0.50 33.68
C HIS A 1112 -27.62 0.36 33.95
N ILE A 1113 -28.43 0.27 32.89
CA ILE A 1113 -29.85 -0.08 32.97
C ILE A 1113 -30.05 -1.48 32.38
N ASP A 1114 -30.75 -2.34 33.12
CA ASP A 1114 -31.20 -3.66 32.66
C ASP A 1114 -32.66 -3.92 33.06
N TYR A 1115 -33.31 -4.92 32.47
CA TYR A 1115 -34.66 -5.30 32.84
C TYR A 1115 -34.70 -5.87 34.27
N CYS A 1116 -35.76 -5.52 35.00
CA CYS A 1116 -35.99 -6.04 36.33
C CYS A 1116 -36.28 -7.54 36.26
N GLN A 1117 -35.58 -8.34 37.06
CA GLN A 1117 -35.77 -9.80 37.13
C GLN A 1117 -36.80 -10.22 38.18
N ASP A 1118 -36.98 -9.42 39.24
CA ASP A 1118 -37.94 -9.68 40.32
C ASP A 1118 -38.41 -8.36 40.96
N GLU A 1119 -39.61 -7.93 40.62
CA GLU A 1119 -40.19 -6.67 41.12
C GLU A 1119 -40.45 -6.69 42.64
N VAL A 1120 -40.68 -7.86 43.24
CA VAL A 1120 -41.04 -7.98 44.66
C VAL A 1120 -39.79 -7.83 45.52
N ILE A 1121 -38.67 -8.42 45.07
CA ILE A 1121 -37.37 -8.31 45.75
C ILE A 1121 -36.79 -6.91 45.58
N CYS A 1122 -36.87 -6.31 44.38
CA CYS A 1122 -36.27 -5.01 44.10
C CYS A 1122 -36.98 -3.83 44.78
N LYS A 1123 -38.27 -3.97 45.11
CA LYS A 1123 -39.06 -2.98 45.86
C LYS A 1123 -38.95 -3.12 47.39
N SER A 1124 -38.35 -4.22 47.88
CA SER A 1124 -38.11 -4.41 49.31
C SER A 1124 -36.82 -3.69 49.72
N GLU A 1125 -36.87 -2.87 50.78
CA GLU A 1125 -35.75 -2.05 51.29
C GLU A 1125 -34.54 -2.86 51.84
N ASN A 1126 -34.41 -4.15 51.51
CA ASN A 1126 -33.28 -4.99 51.88
C ASN A 1126 -32.19 -4.97 50.80
N GLN A 1127 -31.46 -3.84 50.79
CA GLN A 1127 -30.03 -3.67 50.49
C GLN A 1127 -29.34 -4.81 49.70
N ARG A 1128 -29.46 -4.80 48.37
CA ARG A 1128 -28.35 -5.22 47.49
C ARG A 1128 -27.65 -3.96 47.01
N HIS A 1129 -26.37 -3.80 47.33
CA HIS A 1129 -25.56 -2.64 46.94
C HIS A 1129 -25.41 -2.47 45.40
N ASP A 1130 -25.83 -3.46 44.61
CA ASP A 1130 -25.63 -3.53 43.17
C ASP A 1130 -26.88 -3.25 42.30
N ILE A 1131 -28.07 -3.04 42.90
CA ILE A 1131 -29.35 -2.92 42.16
C ILE A 1131 -30.22 -1.82 42.78
N LYS A 1132 -30.86 -1.00 41.94
CA LYS A 1132 -31.91 -0.04 42.35
C LYS A 1132 -33.03 0.00 41.31
N HIS A 1133 -34.26 -0.21 41.75
CA HIS A 1133 -35.43 -0.18 40.85
C HIS A 1133 -35.65 1.21 40.26
N ILE A 1134 -36.13 1.26 39.02
CA ILE A 1134 -36.51 2.50 38.34
C ILE A 1134 -38.04 2.57 38.27
N ASP A 1135 -38.63 3.49 39.04
CA ASP A 1135 -40.08 3.72 39.06
C ASP A 1135 -40.58 4.52 37.84
N GLU A 1136 -39.67 5.09 37.04
CA GLU A 1136 -39.97 5.92 35.86
C GLU A 1136 -40.10 5.07 34.57
N GLN A 1137 -40.97 5.51 33.66
CA GLN A 1137 -41.19 4.87 32.36
C GLN A 1137 -40.08 5.25 31.34
N ILE A 1138 -38.98 4.51 31.35
CA ILE A 1138 -37.81 4.76 30.48
C ILE A 1138 -37.85 3.89 29.22
N GLN A 1139 -37.49 4.42 28.04
CA GLN A 1139 -37.36 3.62 26.80
C GLN A 1139 -36.04 2.83 26.76
N PRO A 1140 -35.93 1.73 25.98
CA PRO A 1140 -36.97 1.07 25.18
C PRO A 1140 -37.92 0.25 26.05
N ASN A 1141 -39.18 0.12 25.59
CA ASN A 1141 -40.27 -0.61 26.26
C ASN A 1141 -40.59 -0.03 27.65
N PRO A 1142 -41.26 1.14 27.74
CA PRO A 1142 -41.53 1.85 28.99
C PRO A 1142 -42.38 1.05 29.97
N ASP A 1143 -43.22 0.14 29.47
CA ASP A 1143 -44.10 -0.71 30.27
C ASP A 1143 -43.36 -1.88 30.94
N ARG A 1144 -42.11 -2.15 30.54
CA ARG A 1144 -41.30 -3.21 31.16
C ARG A 1144 -40.44 -2.60 32.27
N PRO A 1145 -40.59 -3.05 33.53
CA PRO A 1145 -39.83 -2.53 34.65
C PRO A 1145 -38.32 -2.74 34.48
N LYS A 1146 -37.53 -1.77 34.94
CA LYS A 1146 -36.08 -1.72 34.76
C LYS A 1146 -35.41 -1.40 36.10
N ASP A 1147 -34.16 -1.82 36.22
CA ASP A 1147 -33.31 -1.50 37.35
C ASP A 1147 -32.04 -0.80 36.88
N PHE A 1148 -31.56 0.16 37.67
CA PHE A 1148 -30.16 0.54 37.64
C PHE A 1148 -29.34 -0.58 38.28
N ILE A 1149 -28.25 -0.99 37.62
CA ILE A 1149 -27.35 -2.02 38.12
C ILE A 1149 -25.89 -1.55 38.11
N SER A 1150 -25.08 -2.08 39.02
CA SER A 1150 -23.64 -1.83 39.08
C SER A 1150 -22.91 -2.42 37.87
N HIS A 1151 -21.71 -1.89 37.57
CA HIS A 1151 -20.88 -2.35 36.47
C HIS A 1151 -20.55 -3.85 36.56
N LYS A 1152 -20.23 -4.30 37.77
CA LYS A 1152 -19.92 -5.70 38.06
C LYS A 1152 -21.11 -6.60 37.77
N LEU A 1153 -22.29 -6.27 38.33
CA LEU A 1153 -23.49 -7.08 38.14
C LEU A 1153 -23.94 -7.09 36.67
N PHE A 1154 -23.76 -5.99 35.96
CA PHE A 1154 -24.00 -5.92 34.53
C PHE A 1154 -23.22 -6.99 33.76
N TRP A 1155 -21.90 -7.10 33.95
CA TRP A 1155 -21.10 -8.13 33.26
C TRP A 1155 -21.43 -9.54 33.73
N GLU A 1156 -21.68 -9.76 35.03
CA GLU A 1156 -22.13 -11.06 35.55
C GLU A 1156 -23.41 -11.54 34.84
N ARG A 1157 -24.38 -10.64 34.60
CA ARG A 1157 -25.61 -10.97 33.86
C ARG A 1157 -25.38 -11.28 32.39
N THR A 1158 -24.35 -10.73 31.76
CA THR A 1158 -24.01 -11.05 30.36
C THR A 1158 -23.39 -12.44 30.19
N GLY A 1159 -22.87 -13.05 31.27
CA GLY A 1159 -22.09 -14.28 31.21
C GLY A 1159 -20.68 -14.12 30.63
N PHE A 1160 -20.25 -12.89 30.34
CA PHE A 1160 -18.89 -12.57 29.90
C PHE A 1160 -18.04 -12.02 31.06
N LYS A 1161 -16.74 -12.31 31.02
CA LYS A 1161 -15.76 -11.75 31.95
C LYS A 1161 -15.70 -10.23 31.77
N ASP A 1162 -15.82 -9.50 32.88
CA ASP A 1162 -15.62 -8.05 32.91
C ASP A 1162 -14.21 -7.68 32.42
N PRO A 1163 -14.06 -6.77 31.43
CA PRO A 1163 -12.77 -6.23 31.03
C PRO A 1163 -12.05 -5.38 32.11
N TYR A 1164 -12.77 -4.91 33.14
CA TYR A 1164 -12.29 -3.97 34.19
C TYR A 1164 -12.59 -4.38 35.65
N PRO A 1165 -12.30 -5.62 36.07
CA PRO A 1165 -12.75 -6.12 37.37
C PRO A 1165 -12.07 -5.44 38.58
N GLU A 1166 -10.95 -4.73 38.35
CA GLU A 1166 -10.07 -4.21 39.41
C GLU A 1166 -10.17 -2.69 39.64
N GLN A 1167 -10.97 -1.96 38.85
CA GLN A 1167 -11.13 -0.52 39.06
C GLN A 1167 -12.13 -0.26 40.20
N GLN A 1168 -11.61 0.16 41.36
CA GLN A 1168 -12.40 0.50 42.55
C GLN A 1168 -13.51 1.53 42.27
N ASP A 1169 -13.34 2.40 41.28
CA ASP A 1169 -14.33 3.40 40.85
C ASP A 1169 -15.59 2.81 40.20
N PHE A 1170 -15.62 1.51 39.86
CA PHE A 1170 -16.79 0.83 39.27
C PHE A 1170 -17.56 -0.07 40.25
N ALA A 1171 -17.06 -0.22 41.48
CA ALA A 1171 -17.56 -1.22 42.42
C ALA A 1171 -18.79 -0.76 43.25
N GLU A 1172 -19.09 0.54 43.26
CA GLU A 1172 -20.19 1.10 44.05
C GLU A 1172 -21.30 1.68 43.16
N PHE A 1173 -22.55 1.45 43.55
CA PHE A 1173 -23.71 2.06 42.92
C PHE A 1173 -23.71 3.58 43.16
N ASP A 1174 -23.49 4.38 42.11
CA ASP A 1174 -23.49 5.84 42.22
C ASP A 1174 -24.93 6.39 42.25
N ASN A 1175 -25.29 6.98 43.39
CA ASN A 1175 -26.60 7.59 43.61
C ASN A 1175 -26.73 8.98 42.98
N ASP A 1176 -25.66 9.53 42.38
CA ASP A 1176 -25.70 10.87 41.82
C ASP A 1176 -26.58 10.94 40.56
N ARG A 1177 -27.43 11.97 40.48
CA ARG A 1177 -28.33 12.19 39.32
C ARG A 1177 -27.57 12.63 38.07
N HIS A 1178 -26.32 13.07 38.21
CA HIS A 1178 -25.48 13.58 37.12
C HIS A 1178 -24.66 12.50 36.41
N THR A 1179 -24.82 11.23 36.80
CA THR A 1179 -24.01 10.12 36.29
C THR A 1179 -24.48 9.67 34.90
N ILE A 1180 -23.55 9.55 33.95
CA ILE A 1180 -23.83 9.03 32.60
C ILE A 1180 -24.41 7.62 32.72
N THR A 1181 -25.55 7.37 32.08
CA THR A 1181 -26.24 6.09 32.18
C THR A 1181 -26.16 5.35 30.83
N CYS A 1182 -25.66 4.11 30.87
CA CYS A 1182 -25.60 3.24 29.70
C CYS A 1182 -26.84 2.35 29.64
N LEU A 1183 -27.46 2.29 28.47
CA LEU A 1183 -28.61 1.43 28.24
C LEU A 1183 -28.27 0.37 27.20
N ASN A 1184 -28.46 -0.89 27.57
CA ASN A 1184 -28.35 -2.02 26.67
C ASN A 1184 -29.51 -3.00 26.90
N LEU A 1185 -30.67 -2.60 26.39
CA LEU A 1185 -31.86 -3.43 26.34
C LEU A 1185 -32.10 -3.75 24.87
N LYS A 1186 -31.88 -5.02 24.49
CA LYS A 1186 -32.29 -5.53 23.18
C LYS A 1186 -33.79 -5.76 23.13
#